data_AF-A0A2N5WXE4-F1
#
_entry.id   AF-A0A2N5WXE4-F1
#
_cell.length_a   1.000
_cell.length_b   1.000
_cell.length_c   1.000
_cell.angle_alpha   90.00
_cell.angle_beta   90.00
_cell.angle_gamma   90.00
#
_symmetry.space_group_name_H-M   'P 1'
#
loop_
_entity.id
_entity.type
_entity.pdbx_description
1 polymer ?
#
loop_
_entity_poly.entity_id
_entity_poly.type
_entity_poly.pdbx_seq_one_letter_code
_entity_poly.pdbx_strand_id
1 'polypeptide(L)'
;MKRDLITSELVCSPSDLTRYIDSPFASWMARHRLEVPDSGIEKDPEDPLLAHLAGKGLEHEANFLETLKSRYSDVITINDDLDDVAKLDQTRAAMAQGADVIFQACLEKRPFRGYADFLIKVDQPSELGGHAYVAWDTKLAKEMKPYFVIQLCCYSEMLEAMQGWLPDTATVVLGTNEEVDFTLGDYYRYYQAKKSEFVEQQAQFDADVMPDPFQYAQHGEWTEYVENLRQQKDHLSRVANITRNQISKLEAAGISTLSGLAATSVERVPKLHEEIFATLKSQAAIQLRSEKAGTTEWEIRSANGPKRNGLAGLPPANAADLFWDLEGFPLEEGGLEYLWGCAFLDDRGERSFWERWAHDHTQEMRAFTDFIQWAYQRWLDNPGMHIYHYGHYEVSACKRLMGRYGVCEFEVDQLLRHGVFIDLYRVVLQGLVVGEPGYSIKNIEHLYRGKRETDVATGGESVVVYAQWREAPDGDDWKSSEVLNGIRQYNIDDCNSTLELADWLRSTQIEAGIEYQPLDGAEDPPVEPEPTELELLEKALLTVADSESETEEDRFLAKQLAHLVLFHTRENKPVWWRYFERSGMSFNELYDDPDCLAGCRRTDREPFLKSERARNLTYEYRFDTNQEFRNRRFKSVHILNIEDKSASVHLVDSEAGILQLTRKYEPPEVIDVIAYDFVSPGSIDKAIQAIGEQFLQNRQLNKPLKEFLLRQLPDVDPQLLLAVETKSDGEKLDQIIEVVAKLDDSIVTVQGPPGTGKTYTASHVIHWLLKNGKSVGVTSNSHKAIDNLLIATYLLCSEAGDDFPFTKVQPEESDIFDKYPWSHIKSSREIWGGLAEDGCVIGATAWGFSTSGAEVDYLFVDEAGQVSLAKLAAMSTQARSIVCLGDQMQLPQPIQVTHPGDSACSILDYFLQDTPTVPPEKGVFLNRTYRMHKGVNGFISDAIYSGRLGNDPACDCQEIQLAGSRRESVGAGTGIRYLETAHSGNKQASQEEVDLIAPIVESLHESSWVDKKGIQKPLTPEDILVVAPFNYQVNELKKRVGNLARVGTVDLFQGQEAPVVIVSMTASVAADSARGVNFLLNKNRLNVAISRAKALAIVVASNTLLEGNPAKLQDMRVYNLFNRLKNYPALDQ
;
A
#
# COMPACT_ATOMS: atom_id res chain seq x y z
N MET A 1 35.11 -0.37 3.07
CA MET A 1 36.01 0.25 2.07
C MET A 1 37.45 0.02 2.49
N LYS A 2 38.38 -0.12 1.54
CA LYS A 2 39.83 -0.19 1.82
C LYS A 2 40.62 0.40 0.66
N ARG A 3 41.88 0.80 0.90
CA ARG A 3 42.81 1.17 -0.18
C ARG A 3 43.52 -0.07 -0.70
N ASP A 4 43.58 -0.20 -2.02
CA ASP A 4 44.41 -1.20 -2.68
C ASP A 4 45.88 -0.94 -2.34
N LEU A 5 46.57 -1.97 -1.84
CA LEU A 5 47.96 -1.83 -1.39
C LEU A 5 48.94 -1.53 -2.53
N ILE A 6 48.55 -1.81 -3.78
CA ILE A 6 49.39 -1.64 -4.97
C ILE A 6 49.00 -0.36 -5.71
N THR A 7 47.71 -0.19 -6.05
CA THR A 7 47.26 0.96 -6.85
C THR A 7 46.94 2.19 -6.02
N SER A 8 46.82 2.06 -4.70
CA SER A 8 46.28 3.08 -3.78
C SER A 8 44.86 3.55 -4.10
N GLU A 9 44.18 2.87 -5.03
CA GLU A 9 42.78 3.14 -5.40
C GLU A 9 41.84 2.64 -4.30
N LEU A 10 40.67 3.29 -4.18
CA LEU A 10 39.63 2.87 -3.27
C LEU A 10 38.94 1.60 -3.79
N VAL A 11 38.85 0.60 -2.94
CA VAL A 11 38.11 -0.65 -3.19
C VAL A 11 36.90 -0.68 -2.27
N CYS A 12 35.73 -0.81 -2.87
CA CYS A 12 34.45 -0.86 -2.18
C CYS A 12 33.89 -2.29 -2.20
N SER A 13 33.26 -2.72 -1.11
CA SER A 13 32.49 -3.96 -1.07
C SER A 13 31.00 -3.69 -1.37
N PRO A 14 30.21 -4.72 -1.72
CA PRO A 14 28.75 -4.58 -1.77
C PRO A 14 28.16 -4.05 -0.46
N SER A 15 28.73 -4.40 0.69
CA SER A 15 28.30 -3.88 2.01
C SER A 15 28.57 -2.38 2.18
N ASP A 16 29.54 -1.80 1.47
CA ASP A 16 29.76 -0.35 1.46
C ASP A 16 28.64 0.37 0.69
N LEU A 17 28.13 -0.25 -0.39
CA LEU A 17 26.98 0.25 -1.13
C LEU A 17 25.70 0.16 -0.28
N THR A 18 25.47 -0.95 0.43
CA THR A 18 24.31 -1.05 1.34
C THR A 18 24.38 -0.01 2.44
N ARG A 19 25.58 0.22 3.03
CA ARG A 19 25.78 1.31 4.02
C ARG A 19 25.43 2.68 3.44
N TYR A 20 25.83 2.96 2.20
CA TYR A 20 25.48 4.22 1.53
C TYR A 20 23.97 4.36 1.32
N ILE A 21 23.31 3.29 0.88
CA ILE A 21 21.86 3.31 0.70
C ILE A 21 21.19 3.62 2.03
N ASP A 22 21.56 2.96 3.12
CA ASP A 22 20.97 3.21 4.44
C ASP A 22 21.27 4.63 4.94
N SER A 23 22.50 5.11 4.77
CA SER A 23 22.94 6.43 5.20
C SER A 23 24.16 6.92 4.42
N PRO A 24 23.99 7.88 3.48
CA PRO A 24 25.09 8.58 2.83
C PRO A 24 26.06 9.23 3.82
N PHE A 25 25.55 9.70 4.97
CA PHE A 25 26.37 10.18 6.09
C PHE A 25 27.25 9.07 6.67
N ALA A 26 26.70 7.90 7.01
CA ALA A 26 27.50 6.79 7.54
C ALA A 26 28.55 6.28 6.54
N SER A 27 28.22 6.28 5.25
CA SER A 27 29.18 5.95 4.18
C SER A 27 30.32 6.98 4.08
N TRP A 28 30.00 8.27 4.15
CA TRP A 28 31.00 9.34 4.21
C TRP A 28 31.88 9.21 5.45
N MET A 29 31.30 8.94 6.62
CA MET A 29 32.03 8.74 7.88
C MET A 29 32.99 7.55 7.80
N ALA A 30 32.56 6.44 7.18
CA ALA A 30 33.40 5.27 6.95
C ALA A 30 34.65 5.62 6.12
N ARG A 31 34.51 6.45 5.08
CA ARG A 31 35.66 6.92 4.29
C ARG A 31 36.49 7.99 4.99
N HIS A 32 35.86 8.94 5.66
CA HIS A 32 36.55 9.96 6.43
C HIS A 32 37.47 9.35 7.48
N ARG A 33 37.04 8.29 8.18
CA ARG A 33 37.91 7.56 9.11
C ARG A 33 39.10 6.87 8.43
N LEU A 34 38.94 6.41 7.19
CA LEU A 34 40.03 5.81 6.41
C LEU A 34 41.06 6.86 5.94
N GLU A 35 40.62 8.07 5.60
CA GLU A 35 41.49 9.14 5.09
C GLU A 35 42.02 10.09 6.17
N VAL A 36 41.28 10.24 7.28
CA VAL A 36 41.56 11.12 8.42
C VAL A 36 41.39 10.35 9.75
N PRO A 37 42.26 9.36 10.02
CA PRO A 37 42.14 8.51 11.22
C PRO A 37 42.28 9.28 12.54
N ASP A 38 42.97 10.43 12.53
CA ASP A 38 43.21 11.27 13.71
C ASP A 38 42.13 12.36 13.92
N SER A 39 40.97 12.24 13.29
CA SER A 39 39.89 13.24 13.36
C SER A 39 39.23 13.40 14.73
N GLY A 40 39.46 12.45 15.66
CA GLY A 40 38.86 12.47 17.01
C GLY A 40 37.38 12.08 17.05
N ILE A 41 36.79 11.62 15.94
CA ILE A 41 35.42 11.10 15.91
C ILE A 41 35.42 9.60 16.21
N GLU A 42 34.88 9.23 17.37
CA GLU A 42 34.81 7.84 17.81
C GLU A 42 33.59 7.11 17.22
N LYS A 43 33.68 5.78 17.13
CA LYS A 43 32.55 4.92 16.76
C LYS A 43 31.74 4.61 18.03
N ASP A 44 30.45 4.40 17.85
CA ASP A 44 29.60 3.84 18.88
C ASP A 44 30.15 2.47 19.34
N PRO A 45 29.92 2.05 20.60
CA PRO A 45 30.27 0.72 21.08
C PRO A 45 29.63 -0.38 20.23
N GLU A 46 30.32 -1.52 20.09
CA GLU A 46 29.80 -2.65 19.31
C GLU A 46 28.53 -3.21 19.94
N ASP A 47 27.44 -3.28 19.16
CA ASP A 47 26.16 -3.81 19.62
C ASP A 47 26.26 -5.34 19.83
N PRO A 48 26.07 -5.86 21.06
CA PRO A 48 26.14 -7.29 21.34
C PRO A 48 25.18 -8.13 20.49
N LEU A 49 24.03 -7.59 20.09
CA LEU A 49 23.07 -8.26 19.19
C LEU A 49 23.67 -8.44 17.79
N LEU A 50 24.24 -7.37 17.22
CA LEU A 50 24.80 -7.41 15.87
C LEU A 50 26.00 -8.36 15.80
N ALA A 51 26.83 -8.38 16.85
CA ALA A 51 27.95 -9.31 16.95
C ALA A 51 27.49 -10.78 17.04
N HIS A 52 26.46 -11.09 17.85
CA HIS A 52 25.89 -12.45 17.94
C HIS A 52 25.28 -12.91 16.62
N LEU A 53 24.55 -12.03 15.93
CA LEU A 53 23.95 -12.32 14.63
C LEU A 53 25.01 -12.59 13.55
N ALA A 54 26.12 -11.85 13.56
CA ALA A 54 27.22 -12.07 12.62
C ALA A 54 27.85 -13.46 12.78
N GLY A 55 28.10 -13.90 14.03
CA GLY A 55 28.65 -15.22 14.32
C GLY A 55 27.77 -16.37 13.82
N LYS A 56 26.45 -16.26 14.00
CA LYS A 56 25.50 -17.24 13.46
C LYS A 56 25.46 -17.29 11.94
N GLY A 57 25.68 -16.16 11.27
CA GLY A 57 25.68 -16.10 9.81
C GLY A 57 26.73 -17.04 9.24
N LEU A 58 27.93 -17.02 9.83
CA LEU A 58 29.05 -17.90 9.48
C LEU A 58 28.75 -19.37 9.76
N GLU A 59 28.05 -19.68 10.86
CA GLU A 59 27.65 -21.06 11.17
C GLU A 59 26.62 -21.59 10.15
N HIS A 60 25.62 -20.77 9.80
CA HIS A 60 24.62 -21.13 8.80
C HIS A 60 25.25 -21.36 7.42
N GLU A 61 26.15 -20.47 7.02
CA GLU A 61 26.93 -20.60 5.78
C GLU A 61 27.75 -21.91 5.75
N ALA A 62 28.45 -22.23 6.84
CA ALA A 62 29.23 -23.46 6.96
C ALA A 62 28.36 -24.72 6.92
N ASN A 63 27.18 -24.69 7.57
CA ASN A 63 26.22 -25.80 7.53
C ASN A 63 25.65 -26.01 6.11
N PHE A 64 25.39 -24.92 5.38
CA PHE A 64 24.91 -25.01 4.00
C PHE A 64 25.99 -25.53 3.05
N LEU A 65 27.27 -25.18 3.26
CA LEU A 65 28.38 -25.74 2.51
C LEU A 65 28.43 -27.28 2.60
N GLU A 66 28.21 -27.86 3.78
CA GLU A 66 28.16 -29.32 3.93
C GLU A 66 26.99 -29.95 3.14
N THR A 67 25.86 -29.24 3.03
CA THR A 67 24.73 -29.65 2.18
C THR A 67 25.13 -29.64 0.71
N LEU A 68 25.80 -28.60 0.23
CA LEU A 68 26.27 -28.52 -1.16
C LEU A 68 27.33 -29.59 -1.49
N LYS A 69 28.25 -29.90 -0.56
CA LYS A 69 29.20 -31.01 -0.73
C LYS A 69 28.54 -32.38 -0.87
N SER A 70 27.31 -32.54 -0.36
CA SER A 70 26.52 -33.75 -0.55
C SER A 70 25.76 -33.78 -1.88
N ARG A 71 25.42 -32.61 -2.45
CA ARG A 71 24.65 -32.44 -3.69
C ARG A 71 25.53 -32.42 -4.94
N TYR A 72 26.76 -31.91 -4.82
CA TYR A 72 27.68 -31.67 -5.93
C TYR A 72 28.99 -32.45 -5.77
N SER A 73 29.61 -32.81 -6.89
CA SER A 73 30.79 -33.69 -6.90
C SER A 73 32.09 -32.91 -6.80
N ASP A 74 32.11 -31.69 -7.33
CA ASP A 74 33.29 -30.82 -7.39
C ASP A 74 33.04 -29.47 -6.71
N VAL A 75 33.36 -29.40 -5.41
CA VAL A 75 33.22 -28.19 -4.58
C VAL A 75 34.61 -27.65 -4.22
N ILE A 76 34.92 -26.44 -4.70
CA ILE A 76 36.21 -25.77 -4.45
C ILE A 76 36.03 -24.66 -3.43
N THR A 77 36.81 -24.68 -2.35
CA THR A 77 36.89 -23.57 -1.38
C THR A 77 38.07 -22.66 -1.69
N ILE A 78 37.83 -21.36 -1.81
CA ILE A 78 38.88 -20.35 -1.92
C ILE A 78 39.54 -20.18 -0.55
N ASN A 79 40.88 -20.12 -0.52
CA ASN A 79 41.61 -20.06 0.73
C ASN A 79 41.56 -18.65 1.34
N ASP A 80 41.07 -18.55 2.57
CA ASP A 80 40.87 -17.27 3.25
C ASP A 80 42.16 -16.55 3.67
N ASP A 81 43.26 -17.28 3.82
CA ASP A 81 44.57 -16.72 4.21
C ASP A 81 45.29 -16.00 3.05
N LEU A 82 44.78 -16.11 1.82
CA LEU A 82 45.37 -15.49 0.64
C LEU A 82 45.09 -13.98 0.58
N ASP A 83 45.97 -13.23 -0.08
CA ASP A 83 45.63 -11.86 -0.46
C ASP A 83 44.52 -11.83 -1.53
N ASP A 84 43.84 -10.68 -1.64
CA ASP A 84 42.71 -10.54 -2.57
C ASP A 84 43.06 -10.87 -4.03
N VAL A 85 44.30 -10.64 -4.48
CA VAL A 85 44.72 -10.91 -5.87
C VAL A 85 44.80 -12.40 -6.10
N ALA A 86 45.43 -13.13 -5.17
CA ALA A 86 45.52 -14.58 -5.21
C ALA A 86 44.14 -15.25 -5.06
N LYS A 87 43.23 -14.70 -4.24
CA LYS A 87 41.83 -15.18 -4.15
C LYS A 87 41.09 -15.03 -5.49
N LEU A 88 41.25 -13.89 -6.17
CA LEU A 88 40.65 -13.64 -7.48
C LEU A 88 41.18 -14.60 -8.56
N ASP A 89 42.49 -14.84 -8.59
CA ASP A 89 43.10 -15.79 -9.52
C ASP A 89 42.64 -17.23 -9.26
N GLN A 90 42.55 -17.64 -7.99
CA GLN A 90 42.00 -18.95 -7.62
C GLN A 90 40.53 -19.10 -8.04
N THR A 91 39.72 -18.05 -7.87
CA THR A 91 38.32 -18.02 -8.29
C THR A 91 38.20 -18.18 -9.82
N ARG A 92 38.97 -17.42 -10.60
CA ARG A 92 39.00 -17.54 -12.07
C ARG A 92 39.44 -18.92 -12.54
N ALA A 93 40.44 -19.50 -11.89
CA ALA A 93 40.91 -20.85 -12.21
C ALA A 93 39.83 -21.92 -11.95
N ALA A 94 39.12 -21.82 -10.82
CA ALA A 94 38.00 -22.71 -10.49
C ALA A 94 36.84 -22.58 -11.49
N MET A 95 36.49 -21.34 -11.88
CA MET A 95 35.46 -21.08 -12.90
C MET A 95 35.83 -21.66 -14.27
N ALA A 96 37.08 -21.51 -14.70
CA ALA A 96 37.58 -22.03 -15.97
C ALA A 96 37.67 -23.57 -15.99
N GLN A 97 37.94 -24.20 -14.84
CA GLN A 97 37.89 -25.67 -14.70
C GLN A 97 36.46 -26.22 -14.77
N GLY A 98 35.46 -25.37 -14.50
CA GLY A 98 34.07 -25.76 -14.51
C GLY A 98 33.65 -26.54 -13.28
N ALA A 99 34.20 -26.20 -12.11
CA ALA A 99 33.79 -26.75 -10.81
C ALA A 99 32.29 -26.53 -10.57
N ASP A 100 31.62 -27.49 -9.94
CA ASP A 100 30.17 -27.44 -9.73
C ASP A 100 29.79 -26.30 -8.77
N VAL A 101 30.57 -26.13 -7.70
CA VAL A 101 30.38 -25.10 -6.66
C VAL A 101 31.72 -24.46 -6.30
N ILE A 102 31.75 -23.14 -6.18
CA ILE A 102 32.90 -22.39 -5.67
C ILE A 102 32.48 -21.65 -4.40
N PHE A 103 33.07 -22.02 -3.26
CA PHE A 103 32.80 -21.44 -1.94
C PHE A 103 33.78 -20.30 -1.63
N GLN A 104 33.27 -19.18 -1.09
CA GLN A 104 34.02 -17.95 -0.78
C GLN A 104 34.70 -17.33 -2.02
N ALA A 105 33.96 -17.28 -3.13
CA ALA A 105 34.46 -16.82 -4.42
C ALA A 105 34.74 -15.30 -4.42
N CYS A 106 35.96 -14.90 -4.79
CA CYS A 106 36.32 -13.49 -4.93
C CYS A 106 35.93 -12.96 -6.31
N LEU A 107 35.07 -11.94 -6.32
CA LEU A 107 34.54 -11.30 -7.53
C LEU A 107 35.04 -9.86 -7.64
N GLU A 108 35.28 -9.39 -8.86
CA GLU A 108 35.76 -8.02 -9.09
C GLU A 108 35.21 -7.38 -10.38
N LYS A 109 34.73 -6.14 -10.22
CA LYS A 109 34.56 -5.13 -11.28
C LYS A 109 34.81 -3.77 -10.65
N ARG A 110 36.03 -3.25 -10.81
CA ARG A 110 36.49 -2.03 -10.14
C ARG A 110 35.48 -0.87 -10.29
N PRO A 111 35.22 -0.09 -9.23
CA PRO A 111 35.89 -0.08 -7.92
C PRO A 111 35.38 -1.15 -6.94
N PHE A 112 34.47 -2.04 -7.35
CA PHE A 112 33.89 -3.06 -6.48
C PHE A 112 34.69 -4.36 -6.48
N ARG A 113 34.86 -4.92 -5.27
CA ARG A 113 35.36 -6.27 -5.02
C ARG A 113 34.59 -6.87 -3.84
N GLY A 114 34.19 -8.13 -3.93
CA GLY A 114 33.49 -8.80 -2.84
C GLY A 114 33.67 -10.31 -2.86
N TYR A 115 33.08 -10.97 -1.87
CA TYR A 115 33.19 -12.41 -1.65
C TYR A 115 31.79 -12.99 -1.67
N ALA A 116 31.44 -13.69 -2.74
CA ALA A 116 30.18 -14.41 -2.80
C ALA A 116 30.31 -15.72 -2.02
N ASP A 117 29.34 -16.03 -1.16
CA ASP A 117 29.35 -17.25 -0.36
C ASP A 117 29.48 -18.47 -1.29
N PHE A 118 28.65 -18.56 -2.33
CA PHE A 118 28.70 -19.64 -3.31
C PHE A 118 28.50 -19.15 -4.75
N LEU A 119 29.26 -19.74 -5.68
CA LEU A 119 28.95 -19.71 -7.11
C LEU A 119 28.50 -21.08 -7.56
N ILE A 120 27.33 -21.16 -8.19
CA ILE A 120 26.76 -22.41 -8.69
C ILE A 120 26.85 -22.43 -10.22
N LYS A 121 27.38 -23.51 -10.77
CA LYS A 121 27.52 -23.71 -12.21
C LYS A 121 26.16 -23.94 -12.88
N VAL A 122 25.97 -23.34 -14.05
CA VAL A 122 24.79 -23.50 -14.91
C VAL A 122 25.19 -23.77 -16.36
N ASP A 123 24.35 -24.52 -17.09
CA ASP A 123 24.56 -24.88 -18.50
C ASP A 123 24.18 -23.73 -19.45
N GLN A 124 24.91 -22.62 -19.34
CA GLN A 124 24.71 -21.41 -20.14
C GLN A 124 26.02 -21.05 -20.88
N PRO A 125 25.99 -20.83 -22.21
CA PRO A 125 27.18 -20.40 -22.94
C PRO A 125 27.72 -19.07 -22.41
N SER A 126 29.03 -19.00 -22.19
CA SER A 126 29.73 -17.81 -21.68
C SER A 126 31.17 -17.73 -22.22
N GLU A 127 31.94 -16.73 -21.80
CA GLU A 127 33.38 -16.64 -22.10
C GLU A 127 34.20 -17.80 -21.49
N LEU A 128 33.62 -18.56 -20.55
CA LEU A 128 34.21 -19.76 -19.95
C LEU A 128 33.98 -21.04 -20.80
N GLY A 129 33.15 -20.96 -21.84
CA GLY A 129 32.79 -22.09 -22.70
C GLY A 129 31.30 -22.44 -22.62
N GLY A 130 30.99 -23.72 -22.35
CA GLY A 130 29.62 -24.24 -22.34
C GLY A 130 28.85 -24.05 -21.03
N HIS A 131 29.44 -23.35 -20.06
CA HIS A 131 28.89 -23.14 -18.72
C HIS A 131 29.09 -21.70 -18.25
N ALA A 132 28.31 -21.29 -17.27
CA ALA A 132 28.42 -20.01 -16.56
C ALA A 132 28.16 -20.24 -15.06
N TYR A 133 28.21 -19.18 -14.27
CA TYR A 133 27.94 -19.20 -12.83
C TYR A 133 26.89 -18.17 -12.43
N VAL A 134 26.09 -18.54 -11.42
CA VAL A 134 25.17 -17.66 -10.69
C VAL A 134 25.59 -17.56 -9.22
N ALA A 135 25.33 -16.41 -8.59
CA ALA A 135 25.68 -16.17 -7.19
C ALA A 135 24.57 -16.63 -6.24
N TRP A 136 24.97 -17.37 -5.20
CA TRP A 136 24.14 -17.81 -4.08
C TRP A 136 24.71 -17.22 -2.79
N ASP A 137 23.83 -16.69 -1.94
CA ASP A 137 24.21 -15.97 -0.72
C ASP A 137 23.35 -16.46 0.45
N THR A 138 23.98 -16.80 1.57
CA THR A 138 23.32 -17.35 2.76
C THR A 138 23.00 -16.27 3.76
N LYS A 139 21.79 -16.31 4.33
CA LYS A 139 21.28 -15.29 5.25
C LYS A 139 20.46 -15.93 6.35
N LEU A 140 20.73 -15.55 7.60
CA LEU A 140 19.94 -15.98 8.76
C LEU A 140 18.48 -15.54 8.75
N ALA A 141 18.16 -14.53 7.95
CA ALA A 141 16.78 -14.05 7.85
C ALA A 141 15.88 -15.16 7.31
N LYS A 142 14.67 -15.27 7.86
CA LYS A 142 13.63 -16.19 7.39
C LYS A 142 12.91 -15.68 6.14
N GLU A 143 13.15 -14.43 5.75
CA GLU A 143 12.53 -13.78 4.59
C GLU A 143 13.56 -12.94 3.84
N MET A 144 13.25 -12.68 2.57
CA MET A 144 14.09 -11.86 1.70
C MET A 144 14.07 -10.38 2.09
N LYS A 145 15.25 -9.76 2.21
CA LYS A 145 15.42 -8.33 2.51
C LYS A 145 16.02 -7.56 1.33
N PRO A 146 15.68 -6.27 1.15
CA PRO A 146 16.20 -5.45 0.04
C PRO A 146 17.72 -5.45 -0.11
N TYR A 147 18.46 -5.40 1.00
CA TYR A 147 19.93 -5.35 0.94
C TYR A 147 20.57 -6.66 0.44
N PHE A 148 19.91 -7.82 0.62
CA PHE A 148 20.36 -9.09 0.02
C PHE A 148 20.35 -8.99 -1.50
N VAL A 149 19.26 -8.43 -2.03
CA VAL A 149 19.07 -8.26 -3.47
C VAL A 149 20.08 -7.27 -4.04
N ILE A 150 20.36 -6.16 -3.35
CA ILE A 150 21.41 -5.21 -3.76
C ILE A 150 22.79 -5.88 -3.80
N GLN A 151 23.12 -6.66 -2.77
CA GLN A 151 24.38 -7.41 -2.69
C GLN A 151 24.51 -8.39 -3.86
N LEU A 152 23.48 -9.20 -4.12
CA LEU A 152 23.47 -10.16 -5.22
C LEU A 152 23.46 -9.49 -6.60
N CYS A 153 22.77 -8.35 -6.79
CA CYS A 153 22.89 -7.58 -8.03
C CYS A 153 24.34 -7.12 -8.28
N CYS A 154 25.04 -6.72 -7.21
CA CYS A 154 26.45 -6.34 -7.28
C CYS A 154 27.34 -7.54 -7.63
N TYR A 155 27.10 -8.71 -7.03
CA TYR A 155 27.82 -9.95 -7.38
C TYR A 155 27.57 -10.37 -8.82
N SER A 156 26.32 -10.36 -9.27
CA SER A 156 25.97 -10.70 -10.66
C SER A 156 26.60 -9.77 -11.68
N GLU A 157 26.73 -8.47 -11.38
CA GLU A 157 27.44 -7.53 -12.26
C GLU A 157 28.97 -7.78 -12.27
N MET A 158 29.57 -8.17 -11.15
CA MET A 158 30.98 -8.55 -11.12
C MET A 158 31.21 -9.89 -11.85
N LEU A 159 30.28 -10.84 -11.74
CA LEU A 159 30.30 -12.08 -12.51
C LEU A 159 30.19 -11.82 -14.01
N GLU A 160 29.29 -10.94 -14.45
CA GLU A 160 29.18 -10.53 -15.85
C GLU A 160 30.54 -10.09 -16.41
N ALA A 161 31.30 -9.29 -15.65
CA ALA A 161 32.64 -8.85 -16.07
C ALA A 161 33.68 -9.99 -16.14
N MET A 162 33.46 -11.11 -15.47
CA MET A 162 34.36 -12.28 -15.44
C MET A 162 33.99 -13.37 -16.44
N GLN A 163 32.72 -13.46 -16.85
CA GLN A 163 32.21 -14.52 -17.72
C GLN A 163 31.52 -14.03 -19.00
N GLY A 164 31.32 -12.72 -19.19
CA GLY A 164 30.68 -12.12 -20.36
C GLY A 164 29.15 -12.33 -20.44
N TRP A 165 28.53 -12.83 -19.37
CA TRP A 165 27.08 -13.07 -19.28
C TRP A 165 26.56 -12.62 -17.92
N LEU A 166 25.51 -11.79 -17.94
CA LEU A 166 24.76 -11.36 -16.76
C LEU A 166 23.69 -12.41 -16.45
N PRO A 167 23.68 -13.01 -15.26
CA PRO A 167 22.61 -13.89 -14.84
C PRO A 167 21.24 -13.17 -14.83
N ASP A 168 20.18 -13.89 -15.20
CA ASP A 168 18.79 -13.40 -15.07
C ASP A 168 18.24 -13.58 -13.65
N THR A 169 18.81 -14.54 -12.90
CA THR A 169 18.40 -14.90 -11.54
C THR A 169 19.59 -14.93 -10.57
N ALA A 170 19.28 -14.82 -9.29
CA ALA A 170 20.17 -15.10 -8.18
C ALA A 170 19.37 -15.75 -7.05
N THR A 171 20.08 -16.41 -6.13
CA THR A 171 19.44 -17.22 -5.07
C THR A 171 19.91 -16.76 -3.71
N VAL A 172 18.97 -16.62 -2.77
CA VAL A 172 19.28 -16.48 -1.35
C VAL A 172 18.87 -17.75 -0.64
N VAL A 173 19.75 -18.23 0.22
CA VAL A 173 19.45 -19.34 1.13
C VAL A 173 19.10 -18.74 2.48
N LEU A 174 17.84 -18.91 2.88
CA LEU A 174 17.31 -18.32 4.10
C LEU A 174 17.65 -19.16 5.33
N GLY A 175 17.46 -18.59 6.53
CA GLY A 175 17.70 -19.28 7.80
C GLY A 175 16.84 -20.54 8.00
N THR A 176 15.77 -20.69 7.20
CA THR A 176 14.92 -21.88 7.09
C THR A 176 15.53 -23.00 6.23
N ASN A 177 16.69 -22.75 5.60
CA ASN A 177 17.30 -23.52 4.51
C ASN A 177 16.47 -23.55 3.22
N GLU A 178 15.50 -22.64 3.07
CA GLU A 178 14.78 -22.46 1.80
C GLU A 178 15.67 -21.75 0.77
N GLU A 179 15.77 -22.33 -0.43
CA GLU A 179 16.43 -21.74 -1.60
C GLU A 179 15.42 -20.83 -2.32
N VAL A 180 15.57 -19.51 -2.18
CA VAL A 180 14.66 -18.53 -2.80
C VAL A 180 15.32 -17.87 -4.00
N ASP A 181 14.83 -18.24 -5.18
CA ASP A 181 15.21 -17.62 -6.45
C ASP A 181 14.46 -16.32 -6.69
N PHE A 182 15.15 -15.31 -7.20
CA PHE A 182 14.50 -14.09 -7.67
C PHE A 182 15.09 -13.60 -9.00
N THR A 183 14.26 -12.92 -9.78
CA THR A 183 14.65 -12.31 -11.05
C THR A 183 15.39 -10.99 -10.83
N LEU A 184 16.62 -10.88 -11.32
CA LEU A 184 17.46 -9.70 -11.15
C LEU A 184 16.84 -8.47 -11.83
N GLY A 185 16.21 -8.65 -12.99
CA GLY A 185 15.55 -7.57 -13.76
C GLY A 185 14.49 -6.77 -12.98
N ASP A 186 13.90 -7.37 -11.94
CA ASP A 186 12.92 -6.72 -11.06
C ASP A 186 13.54 -5.66 -10.14
N TYR A 187 14.87 -5.62 -10.03
CA TYR A 187 15.60 -4.81 -9.07
C TYR A 187 16.82 -4.07 -9.66
N TYR A 188 17.32 -4.55 -10.81
CA TYR A 188 18.63 -4.18 -11.33
C TYR A 188 18.78 -2.70 -11.69
N ARG A 189 17.75 -2.02 -12.21
CA ARG A 189 17.83 -0.57 -12.50
C ARG A 189 17.86 0.28 -11.24
N TYR A 190 17.15 -0.12 -10.19
CA TYR A 190 17.27 0.55 -8.88
C TYR A 190 18.68 0.38 -8.31
N TYR A 191 19.22 -0.85 -8.35
CA TYR A 191 20.62 -1.13 -7.98
C TYR A 191 21.60 -0.25 -8.77
N GLN A 192 21.47 -0.18 -10.09
CA GLN A 192 22.36 0.63 -10.94
C GLN A 192 22.30 2.12 -10.61
N ALA A 193 21.10 2.66 -10.34
CA ALA A 193 20.93 4.05 -9.92
C ALA A 193 21.67 4.31 -8.60
N LYS A 194 21.42 3.50 -7.57
CA LYS A 194 22.10 3.65 -6.27
C LYS A 194 23.60 3.43 -6.32
N LYS A 195 24.07 2.49 -7.14
CA LYS A 195 25.50 2.29 -7.39
C LYS A 195 26.12 3.52 -8.05
N SER A 196 25.45 4.13 -9.02
CA SER A 196 25.95 5.31 -9.72
C SER A 196 26.03 6.51 -8.78
N GLU A 197 24.97 6.75 -7.99
CA GLU A 197 24.96 7.77 -6.92
C GLU A 197 26.12 7.57 -5.93
N PHE A 198 26.32 6.34 -5.46
CA PHE A 198 27.43 6.00 -4.57
C PHE A 198 28.79 6.28 -5.20
N VAL A 199 29.03 5.79 -6.42
CA VAL A 199 30.32 5.97 -7.11
C VAL A 199 30.60 7.46 -7.36
N GLU A 200 29.58 8.24 -7.75
CA GLU A 200 29.70 9.68 -7.91
C GLU A 200 30.03 10.39 -6.58
N GLN A 201 29.33 10.04 -5.50
CA GLN A 201 29.58 10.58 -4.17
C GLN A 201 30.99 10.24 -3.67
N GLN A 202 31.47 9.03 -3.95
CA GLN A 202 32.86 8.65 -3.67
C GLN A 202 33.84 9.41 -4.57
N ALA A 203 33.55 9.63 -5.85
CA ALA A 203 34.43 10.41 -6.72
C ALA A 203 34.54 11.88 -6.26
N GLN A 204 33.46 12.43 -5.69
CA GLN A 204 33.36 13.81 -5.18
C GLN A 204 33.65 13.94 -3.68
N PHE A 205 34.19 12.90 -3.02
CA PHE A 205 34.44 12.92 -1.60
C PHE A 205 35.37 14.09 -1.20
N ASP A 206 34.92 14.85 -0.20
CA ASP A 206 35.66 15.91 0.45
C ASP A 206 35.58 15.69 1.97
N ALA A 207 36.75 15.59 2.62
CA ALA A 207 36.85 15.36 4.06
C ALA A 207 36.38 16.57 4.89
N ASP A 208 36.33 17.76 4.31
CA ASP A 208 35.89 18.99 4.99
C ASP A 208 34.38 19.26 4.77
N VAL A 209 33.73 18.56 3.85
CA VAL A 209 32.30 18.74 3.51
C VAL A 209 31.50 17.51 3.93
N MET A 210 31.14 17.49 5.22
CA MET A 210 30.32 16.44 5.82
C MET A 210 28.85 16.54 5.34
N PRO A 211 28.24 15.45 4.82
CA PRO A 211 26.80 15.41 4.58
C PRO A 211 26.04 15.74 5.87
N ASP A 212 24.96 16.51 5.77
CA ASP A 212 24.18 16.91 6.94
C ASP A 212 23.57 15.67 7.63
N PRO A 213 24.03 15.28 8.83
CA PRO A 213 23.55 14.07 9.47
C PRO A 213 22.06 14.14 9.83
N PHE A 214 21.49 15.35 9.98
CA PHE A 214 20.08 15.52 10.36
C PHE A 214 19.11 15.21 9.20
N GLN A 215 19.61 14.98 7.99
CA GLN A 215 18.82 14.54 6.84
C GLN A 215 18.58 13.03 6.81
N TYR A 216 19.29 12.25 7.62
CA TYR A 216 19.23 10.79 7.62
C TYR A 216 18.62 10.27 8.93
N ALA A 217 17.91 9.14 8.86
CA ALA A 217 17.31 8.52 10.05
C ALA A 217 18.26 7.54 10.74
N GLN A 218 19.19 6.95 9.97
CA GLN A 218 20.23 6.07 10.47
C GLN A 218 21.59 6.76 10.37
N HIS A 219 22.41 6.61 11.40
CA HIS A 219 23.75 7.21 11.48
C HIS A 219 24.87 6.17 11.43
N GLY A 220 24.54 4.89 11.24
CA GLY A 220 25.51 3.79 11.29
C GLY A 220 26.14 3.69 12.69
N GLU A 221 27.47 3.60 12.75
CA GLU A 221 28.27 3.50 13.98
C GLU A 221 28.58 4.88 14.60
N TRP A 222 27.75 5.91 14.36
CA TRP A 222 28.01 7.31 14.77
C TRP A 222 26.77 8.02 15.33
N THR A 223 25.85 7.29 15.93
CA THR A 223 24.62 7.83 16.51
C THR A 223 24.91 8.78 17.67
N GLU A 224 25.86 8.43 18.56
CA GLU A 224 26.21 9.30 19.69
C GLU A 224 26.85 10.61 19.21
N TYR A 225 27.66 10.57 18.16
CA TYR A 225 28.25 11.76 17.56
C TYR A 225 27.18 12.72 17.01
N VAL A 226 26.18 12.20 16.28
CA VAL A 226 25.11 13.01 15.70
C VAL A 226 24.24 13.65 16.78
N GLU A 227 23.92 12.94 17.86
CA GLU A 227 23.14 13.52 18.96
C GLU A 227 23.90 14.65 19.68
N ASN A 228 25.20 14.48 19.90
CA ASN A 228 26.06 15.55 20.41
C ASN A 228 26.07 16.76 19.47
N LEU A 229 26.19 16.55 18.16
CA LEU A 229 26.15 17.62 17.16
C LEU A 229 24.80 18.34 17.13
N ARG A 230 23.70 17.59 17.27
CA ARG A 230 22.32 18.12 17.33
C ARG A 230 22.18 19.11 18.47
N GLN A 231 22.70 18.76 19.64
CA GLN A 231 22.69 19.61 20.83
C GLN A 231 23.59 20.83 20.66
N GLN A 232 24.81 20.66 20.15
CA GLN A 232 25.76 21.77 19.92
C GLN A 232 25.22 22.83 18.95
N LYS A 233 24.53 22.41 17.88
CA LYS A 233 23.95 23.31 16.87
C LYS A 233 22.63 23.95 17.28
N ASP A 234 22.06 23.56 18.42
CA ASP A 234 20.70 23.94 18.83
C ASP A 234 19.66 23.70 17.70
N HIS A 235 19.80 22.58 16.99
CA HIS A 235 19.09 22.35 15.74
C HIS A 235 17.57 22.21 15.92
N LEU A 236 16.77 22.65 14.94
CA LEU A 236 15.31 22.59 15.01
C LEU A 236 14.75 21.17 15.19
N SER A 237 15.45 20.14 14.70
CA SER A 237 15.06 18.74 14.86
C SER A 237 15.02 18.25 16.31
N ARG A 238 15.46 19.07 17.28
CA ARG A 238 15.26 18.85 18.71
C ARG A 238 13.83 19.16 19.17
N VAL A 239 13.06 19.95 18.41
CA VAL A 239 11.68 20.29 18.76
C VAL A 239 10.82 19.04 18.62
N ALA A 240 10.16 18.63 19.71
CA ALA A 240 9.38 17.40 19.70
C ALA A 240 8.28 17.44 18.61
N ASN A 241 8.13 16.34 17.87
CA ASN A 241 7.17 16.16 16.77
C ASN A 241 7.31 17.12 15.58
N ILE A 242 8.43 17.83 15.45
CA ILE A 242 8.69 18.63 14.24
C ILE A 242 9.02 17.73 13.05
N THR A 243 8.49 18.10 11.88
CA THR A 243 8.76 17.39 10.62
C THR A 243 9.83 18.10 9.80
N ARG A 244 10.53 17.37 8.91
CA ARG A 244 11.53 17.95 7.99
C ARG A 244 10.98 19.09 7.13
N ASN A 245 9.74 18.97 6.67
CA ASN A 245 9.08 20.02 5.89
C ASN A 245 8.84 21.29 6.72
N GLN A 246 8.49 21.14 8.00
CA GLN A 246 8.36 22.29 8.90
C GLN A 246 9.72 22.94 9.18
N ILE A 247 10.79 22.15 9.37
CA ILE A 247 12.16 22.66 9.52
C ILE A 247 12.54 23.51 8.29
N SER A 248 12.40 22.98 7.08
CA SER A 248 12.75 23.70 5.85
C SER A 248 11.94 25.00 5.69
N LYS A 249 10.65 25.00 6.03
CA LYS A 249 9.81 26.23 6.00
C LYS A 249 10.23 27.27 7.04
N LEU A 250 10.65 26.83 8.23
CA LEU A 250 11.17 27.71 9.27
C LEU A 250 12.51 28.32 8.87
N GLU A 251 13.42 27.50 8.32
CA GLU A 251 14.72 27.94 7.83
C GLU A 251 14.58 28.95 6.69
N ALA A 252 13.66 28.70 5.75
CA ALA A 252 13.32 29.64 4.68
C ALA A 252 12.75 30.98 5.22
N ALA A 253 12.14 30.96 6.42
CA ALA A 253 11.69 32.15 7.15
C ALA A 253 12.77 32.75 8.07
N GLY A 254 14.01 32.25 8.02
CA GLY A 254 15.14 32.74 8.82
C GLY A 254 15.21 32.19 10.25
N ILE A 255 14.44 31.16 10.58
CA ILE A 255 14.43 30.50 11.89
C ILE A 255 15.13 29.15 11.74
N SER A 256 16.34 28.97 12.31
CA SER A 256 17.15 27.76 12.12
C SER A 256 17.54 27.03 13.42
N THR A 257 17.14 27.55 14.59
CA THR A 257 17.47 26.95 15.89
C THR A 257 16.24 26.83 16.78
N LEU A 258 16.27 25.89 17.72
CA LEU A 258 15.21 25.71 18.71
C LEU A 258 15.06 26.98 19.57
N SER A 259 16.17 27.59 20.00
CA SER A 259 16.16 28.89 20.70
C SER A 259 15.59 30.02 19.83
N GLY A 260 15.92 30.02 18.54
CA GLY A 260 15.42 30.99 17.57
C GLY A 260 13.91 30.89 17.38
N LEU A 261 13.38 29.66 17.28
CA LEU A 261 11.94 29.41 17.17
C LEU A 261 11.19 29.87 18.41
N ALA A 262 11.70 29.55 19.61
CA ALA A 262 11.08 29.97 20.86
C ALA A 262 11.04 31.50 21.03
N ALA A 263 12.10 32.20 20.60
CA ALA A 263 12.26 33.65 20.75
C ALA A 263 11.71 34.49 19.59
N THR A 264 11.23 33.87 18.51
CA THR A 264 10.86 34.59 17.28
C THR A 264 9.69 35.57 17.49
N SER A 265 9.78 36.74 16.85
CA SER A 265 8.68 37.72 16.74
C SER A 265 7.87 37.58 15.45
N VAL A 266 8.25 36.64 14.57
CA VAL A 266 7.49 36.31 13.36
C VAL A 266 6.11 35.80 13.77
N GLU A 267 5.05 36.41 13.23
CA GLU A 267 3.66 36.00 13.49
C GLU A 267 3.18 34.91 12.51
N ARG A 268 3.70 34.91 11.27
CA ARG A 268 3.28 33.98 10.22
C ARG A 268 4.46 33.50 9.38
N VAL A 269 4.47 32.21 9.08
CA VAL A 269 5.43 31.56 8.18
C VAL A 269 4.70 31.20 6.88
N PRO A 270 5.19 31.61 5.69
CA PRO A 270 4.57 31.25 4.42
C PRO A 270 4.42 29.73 4.25
N LYS A 271 3.30 29.28 3.69
CA LYS A 271 2.98 27.86 3.45
C LYS A 271 2.97 26.98 4.73
N LEU A 272 2.87 27.58 5.92
CA LEU A 272 2.67 26.88 7.19
C LEU A 272 1.38 27.41 7.86
N HIS A 273 0.48 26.50 8.25
CA HIS A 273 -0.77 26.88 8.92
C HIS A 273 -0.49 27.56 10.26
N GLU A 274 -1.28 28.58 10.61
CA GLU A 274 -1.03 29.45 11.78
C GLU A 274 -1.05 28.66 13.10
N GLU A 275 -1.97 27.70 13.24
CA GLU A 275 -2.05 26.85 14.44
C GLU A 275 -0.86 25.89 14.58
N ILE A 276 -0.31 25.39 13.46
CA ILE A 276 0.87 24.51 13.47
C ILE A 276 2.11 25.30 13.92
N PHE A 277 2.28 26.51 13.38
CA PHE A 277 3.39 27.39 13.77
C PHE A 277 3.34 27.77 15.25
N ALA A 278 2.16 28.13 15.76
CA ALA A 278 1.96 28.43 17.18
C ALA A 278 2.30 27.22 18.08
N THR A 279 1.90 26.01 17.67
CA THR A 279 2.21 24.77 18.40
C THR A 279 3.71 24.52 18.50
N LEU A 280 4.43 24.60 17.38
CA LEU A 280 5.88 24.38 17.34
C LEU A 280 6.64 25.42 18.20
N LYS A 281 6.18 26.68 18.17
CA LYS A 281 6.74 27.74 19.01
C LYS A 281 6.55 27.49 20.51
N SER A 282 5.36 27.05 20.93
CA SER A 282 5.09 26.70 22.34
C SER A 282 5.96 25.51 22.78
N GLN A 283 6.06 24.48 21.93
CA GLN A 283 6.85 23.28 22.17
C GLN A 283 8.34 23.62 22.36
N ALA A 284 8.92 24.45 21.47
CA ALA A 284 10.30 24.90 21.60
C ALA A 284 10.53 25.72 22.88
N ALA A 285 9.58 26.58 23.25
CA ALA A 285 9.69 27.40 24.44
C ALA A 285 9.73 26.57 25.73
N ILE A 286 8.91 25.52 25.84
CA ILE A 286 8.89 24.69 27.05
C ILE A 286 10.13 23.81 27.19
N GLN A 287 10.67 23.28 26.08
CA GLN A 287 11.89 22.47 26.11
C GLN A 287 13.07 23.29 26.65
N LEU A 288 13.18 24.57 26.26
CA LEU A 288 14.19 25.48 26.82
C LEU A 288 13.97 25.79 28.30
N ARG A 289 12.71 25.83 28.77
CA ARG A 289 12.42 26.03 30.19
C ARG A 289 12.87 24.82 31.00
N SER A 290 12.55 23.61 30.54
CA SER A 290 13.02 22.37 31.17
C SER A 290 14.54 22.29 31.24
N GLU A 291 15.23 22.58 30.13
CA GLU A 291 16.70 22.56 30.06
C GLU A 291 17.33 23.54 31.06
N LYS A 292 16.72 24.71 31.25
CA LYS A 292 17.19 25.71 32.23
C LYS A 292 16.88 25.34 33.67
N ALA A 293 15.74 24.68 33.92
CA ALA A 293 15.32 24.26 35.25
C ALA A 293 16.10 23.03 35.74
N GLY A 294 16.58 22.19 34.82
CA GLY A 294 17.16 20.88 35.14
C GLY A 294 16.12 19.83 35.54
N THR A 295 14.83 20.16 35.39
CA THR A 295 13.66 19.32 35.65
C THR A 295 12.68 19.47 34.50
N THR A 296 11.90 18.44 34.23
CA THR A 296 10.93 18.45 33.13
C THR A 296 9.74 19.36 33.44
N GLU A 297 9.66 20.49 32.73
CA GLU A 297 8.52 21.42 32.75
C GLU A 297 7.43 20.95 31.78
N TRP A 298 6.17 21.24 32.12
CA TRP A 298 5.01 20.89 31.30
C TRP A 298 3.89 21.92 31.49
N GLU A 299 2.99 22.01 30.50
CA GLU A 299 1.80 22.88 30.55
C GLU A 299 0.60 22.19 29.89
N ILE A 300 -0.61 22.54 30.32
CA ILE A 300 -1.86 22.06 29.69
C ILE A 300 -2.13 22.88 28.42
N ARG A 301 -2.42 22.21 27.31
CA ARG A 301 -2.81 22.90 26.06
C ARG A 301 -4.12 23.66 26.28
N SER A 302 -4.16 24.94 25.89
CA SER A 302 -5.37 25.76 26.02
C SER A 302 -6.54 25.11 25.26
N ALA A 303 -7.63 24.80 25.98
CA ALA A 303 -8.83 24.19 25.42
C ALA A 303 -9.50 25.12 24.39
N ASN A 304 -9.11 25.01 23.12
CA ASN A 304 -9.79 25.70 22.02
C ASN A 304 -11.06 24.92 21.65
N GLY A 305 -12.13 25.15 22.41
CA GLY A 305 -13.49 24.75 22.07
C GLY A 305 -13.93 23.36 22.58
N PRO A 306 -15.20 22.99 22.34
CA PRO A 306 -15.91 21.87 22.98
C PRO A 306 -15.58 20.52 22.30
N LYS A 307 -14.29 20.17 22.16
CA LYS A 307 -13.88 18.87 21.60
C LYS A 307 -13.47 17.89 22.69
N ARG A 308 -13.85 16.62 22.51
CA ARG A 308 -13.45 15.45 23.31
C ARG A 308 -11.98 15.07 23.09
N ASN A 309 -11.06 15.98 23.39
CA ASN A 309 -9.64 15.82 23.09
C ASN A 309 -8.78 15.94 24.35
N GLY A 310 -7.62 15.26 24.35
CA GLY A 310 -6.66 15.30 25.45
C GLY A 310 -7.28 14.86 26.78
N LEU A 311 -7.05 15.65 27.83
CA LEU A 311 -7.53 15.36 29.19
C LEU A 311 -9.06 15.26 29.28
N ALA A 312 -9.84 15.94 28.43
CA ALA A 312 -11.30 15.83 28.45
C ALA A 312 -11.82 14.46 27.99
N GLY A 313 -11.00 13.70 27.22
CA GLY A 313 -11.33 12.35 26.77
C GLY A 313 -10.97 11.25 27.77
N LEU A 314 -10.26 11.57 28.87
CA LEU A 314 -9.79 10.61 29.86
C LEU A 314 -10.93 10.24 30.84
N PRO A 315 -11.37 8.97 30.89
CA PRO A 315 -12.46 8.53 31.76
C PRO A 315 -12.07 8.48 33.26
N PRO A 316 -13.07 8.55 34.16
CA PRO A 316 -12.84 8.37 35.59
C PRO A 316 -12.32 6.98 35.91
N ALA A 317 -11.61 6.86 37.03
CA ALA A 317 -11.05 5.58 37.49
C ALA A 317 -12.12 4.53 37.77
N ASN A 318 -11.87 3.30 37.34
CA ASN A 318 -12.67 2.12 37.66
C ASN A 318 -11.79 1.03 38.29
N ALA A 319 -12.28 0.36 39.33
CA ALA A 319 -11.54 -0.75 39.97
C ALA A 319 -11.27 -1.92 39.00
N ALA A 320 -12.09 -2.04 37.95
CA ALA A 320 -11.91 -3.07 36.93
C ALA A 320 -10.90 -2.68 35.83
N ASP A 321 -10.38 -1.45 35.80
CA ASP A 321 -9.49 -0.96 34.73
C ASP A 321 -8.28 -1.89 34.48
N LEU A 322 -7.90 -1.99 33.20
CA LEU A 322 -6.81 -2.83 32.70
C LEU A 322 -5.71 -1.98 32.06
N PHE A 323 -4.45 -2.28 32.34
CA PHE A 323 -3.28 -1.56 31.79
C PHE A 323 -2.41 -2.53 31.03
N TRP A 324 -2.48 -2.45 29.70
CA TRP A 324 -2.06 -3.50 28.79
C TRP A 324 -0.84 -3.10 27.97
N ASP A 325 0.10 -4.04 27.85
CA ASP A 325 1.32 -3.93 27.04
C ASP A 325 1.64 -5.28 26.35
N LEU A 326 2.36 -5.22 25.23
CA LEU A 326 2.75 -6.39 24.43
C LEU A 326 4.24 -6.38 24.13
N GLU A 327 4.88 -7.56 24.24
CA GLU A 327 6.19 -7.79 23.64
C GLU A 327 6.08 -8.60 22.36
N GLY A 328 6.65 -8.06 21.27
CA GLY A 328 6.64 -8.67 19.95
C GLY A 328 8.02 -9.13 19.50
N PHE A 329 8.07 -10.26 18.79
CA PHE A 329 9.27 -10.80 18.16
C PHE A 329 9.16 -10.61 16.64
N PRO A 330 9.74 -9.53 16.08
CA PRO A 330 9.60 -9.21 14.66
C PRO A 330 10.38 -10.15 13.73
N LEU A 331 11.24 -11.02 14.29
CA LEU A 331 12.04 -11.98 13.52
C LEU A 331 11.30 -13.30 13.23
N GLU A 332 10.10 -13.51 13.77
CA GLU A 332 9.20 -14.58 13.32
C GLU A 332 8.46 -14.15 12.05
N GLU A 333 8.18 -15.09 11.16
CA GLU A 333 7.45 -14.79 9.92
C GLU A 333 6.06 -14.22 10.25
N GLY A 334 5.72 -13.06 9.68
CA GLY A 334 4.49 -12.35 10.02
C GLY A 334 4.48 -11.69 11.41
N GLY A 335 5.55 -11.79 12.19
CA GLY A 335 5.66 -11.29 13.57
C GLY A 335 4.88 -12.13 14.58
N LEU A 336 5.43 -12.25 15.79
CA LEU A 336 4.88 -13.04 16.90
C LEU A 336 4.78 -12.18 18.17
N GLU A 337 3.58 -11.94 18.70
CA GLU A 337 3.40 -11.35 20.02
C GLU A 337 3.61 -12.42 21.11
N TYR A 338 4.78 -12.42 21.73
CA TYR A 338 5.23 -13.54 22.57
C TYR A 338 4.95 -13.36 24.06
N LEU A 339 4.72 -12.13 24.53
CA LEU A 339 4.27 -11.87 25.89
C LEU A 339 3.10 -10.88 25.88
N TRP A 340 1.99 -11.32 26.45
CA TRP A 340 0.81 -10.51 26.70
C TRP A 340 0.78 -10.17 28.18
N GLY A 341 1.02 -8.91 28.54
CA GLY A 341 1.04 -8.47 29.92
C GLY A 341 -0.02 -7.44 30.23
N CYS A 342 -0.68 -7.59 31.37
CA CYS A 342 -1.69 -6.63 31.80
C CYS A 342 -1.66 -6.44 33.32
N ALA A 343 -1.38 -5.23 33.78
CA ALA A 343 -1.55 -4.85 35.17
C ALA A 343 -3.03 -4.49 35.45
N PHE A 344 -3.52 -4.86 36.63
CA PHE A 344 -4.88 -4.54 37.09
C PHE A 344 -4.94 -4.57 38.63
N LEU A 345 -6.01 -4.04 39.21
CA LEU A 345 -6.28 -4.16 40.64
C LEU A 345 -7.14 -5.40 40.91
N ASP A 346 -6.71 -6.24 41.86
CA ASP A 346 -7.47 -7.41 42.28
C ASP A 346 -8.64 -7.04 43.22
N ASP A 347 -9.41 -8.05 43.66
CA ASP A 347 -10.56 -7.87 44.55
C ASP A 347 -10.17 -7.28 45.93
N ARG A 348 -8.88 -7.24 46.27
CA ARG A 348 -8.34 -6.64 47.50
C ARG A 348 -7.82 -5.22 47.26
N GLY A 349 -7.82 -4.75 46.02
CA GLY A 349 -7.22 -3.48 45.60
C GLY A 349 -5.70 -3.54 45.53
N GLU A 350 -5.10 -4.73 45.50
CA GLU A 350 -3.66 -4.92 45.33
C GLU A 350 -3.32 -5.03 43.85
N ARG A 351 -2.13 -4.52 43.45
CA ARG A 351 -1.65 -4.64 42.07
C ARG A 351 -1.42 -6.11 41.75
N SER A 352 -2.10 -6.59 40.72
CA SER A 352 -1.95 -7.91 40.14
C SER A 352 -1.57 -7.82 38.67
N PHE A 353 -1.04 -8.92 38.15
CA PHE A 353 -0.54 -8.99 36.78
C PHE A 353 -1.07 -10.26 36.10
N TRP A 354 -1.71 -10.05 34.95
CA TRP A 354 -2.17 -11.12 34.07
C TRP A 354 -1.15 -11.31 32.96
N GLU A 355 -0.83 -12.57 32.64
CA GLU A 355 0.18 -12.88 31.62
C GLU A 355 -0.14 -14.15 30.81
N ARG A 356 0.22 -14.09 29.54
CA ARG A 356 0.29 -15.26 28.64
C ARG A 356 1.53 -15.17 27.76
N TRP A 357 2.21 -16.30 27.64
CA TRP A 357 3.37 -16.48 26.76
C TRP A 357 2.95 -17.23 25.51
N ALA A 358 3.56 -16.86 24.38
CA ALA A 358 3.37 -17.52 23.10
C ALA A 358 4.71 -17.65 22.35
N HIS A 359 5.14 -18.88 22.13
CA HIS A 359 6.39 -19.18 21.43
C HIS A 359 6.18 -19.65 19.98
N ASP A 360 4.93 -19.75 19.54
CA ASP A 360 4.49 -20.08 18.19
C ASP A 360 3.12 -19.43 17.88
N HIS A 361 2.72 -19.40 16.60
CA HIS A 361 1.45 -18.77 16.18
C HIS A 361 0.18 -19.46 16.73
N THR A 362 0.26 -20.75 17.07
CA THR A 362 -0.89 -21.45 17.68
C THR A 362 -1.07 -20.97 19.12
N GLN A 363 0.03 -20.79 19.85
CA GLN A 363 0.03 -20.20 21.19
C GLN A 363 -0.35 -18.72 21.15
N GLU A 364 0.09 -17.97 20.13
CA GLU A 364 -0.28 -16.55 19.93
C GLU A 364 -1.78 -16.40 19.74
N MET A 365 -2.39 -17.22 18.88
CA MET A 365 -3.85 -17.25 18.69
C MET A 365 -4.58 -17.54 20.01
N ARG A 366 -4.08 -18.47 20.83
CA ARG A 366 -4.65 -18.79 22.14
C ARG A 366 -4.48 -17.64 23.14
N ALA A 367 -3.30 -17.04 23.23
CA ALA A 367 -3.02 -15.92 24.12
C ALA A 367 -3.90 -14.71 23.79
N PHE A 368 -4.03 -14.39 22.50
CA PHE A 368 -4.96 -13.36 22.00
C PHE A 368 -6.41 -13.65 22.40
N THR A 369 -6.87 -14.88 22.15
CA THR A 369 -8.24 -15.30 22.48
C THR A 369 -8.50 -15.21 23.99
N ASP A 370 -7.59 -15.74 24.80
CA ASP A 370 -7.66 -15.71 26.26
C ASP A 370 -7.76 -14.26 26.78
N PHE A 371 -6.91 -13.36 26.27
CA PHE A 371 -6.88 -11.97 26.70
C PHE A 371 -8.19 -11.25 26.35
N ILE A 372 -8.64 -11.34 25.10
CA ILE A 372 -9.83 -10.61 24.66
C ILE A 372 -11.09 -11.13 25.34
N GLN A 373 -11.25 -12.45 25.48
CA GLN A 373 -12.40 -13.02 26.18
C GLN A 373 -12.42 -12.61 27.65
N TRP A 374 -11.26 -12.62 28.31
CA TRP A 374 -11.13 -12.16 29.69
C TRP A 374 -11.47 -10.67 29.83
N ALA A 375 -10.90 -9.81 28.99
CA ALA A 375 -11.14 -8.38 29.02
C ALA A 375 -12.61 -8.03 28.70
N TYR A 376 -13.19 -8.72 27.72
CA TYR A 376 -14.60 -8.56 27.34
C TYR A 376 -15.54 -8.96 28.46
N GLN A 377 -15.35 -10.13 29.07
CA GLN A 377 -16.18 -10.57 30.20
C GLN A 377 -16.05 -9.61 31.39
N ARG A 378 -14.83 -9.16 31.70
CA ARG A 378 -14.58 -8.20 32.76
C ARG A 378 -15.29 -6.86 32.52
N TRP A 379 -15.33 -6.40 31.27
CA TRP A 379 -16.08 -5.21 30.85
C TRP A 379 -17.60 -5.41 30.94
N LEU A 380 -18.13 -6.58 30.55
CA LEU A 380 -19.56 -6.89 30.74
C LEU A 380 -19.96 -6.85 32.22
N ASP A 381 -19.11 -7.39 33.09
CA ASP A 381 -19.34 -7.38 34.54
C ASP A 381 -19.18 -5.95 35.12
N ASN A 382 -18.40 -5.08 34.47
CA ASN A 382 -18.08 -3.73 34.92
C ASN A 382 -18.09 -2.73 33.74
N PRO A 383 -19.25 -2.25 33.26
CA PRO A 383 -19.36 -1.49 32.00
C PRO A 383 -18.60 -0.15 31.96
N GLY A 384 -18.21 0.38 33.12
CA GLY A 384 -17.36 1.58 33.22
C GLY A 384 -15.86 1.30 33.15
N MET A 385 -15.44 0.05 32.98
CA MET A 385 -14.04 -0.37 32.82
C MET A 385 -13.48 0.12 31.49
N HIS A 386 -12.21 0.52 31.50
CA HIS A 386 -11.43 0.78 30.28
C HIS A 386 -10.12 -0.02 30.25
N ILE A 387 -9.58 -0.20 29.04
CA ILE A 387 -8.28 -0.82 28.76
C ILE A 387 -7.32 0.29 28.30
N TYR A 388 -6.32 0.60 29.11
CA TYR A 388 -5.33 1.63 28.83
C TYR A 388 -4.09 1.02 28.19
N HIS A 389 -3.57 1.70 27.17
CA HIS A 389 -2.34 1.36 26.48
C HIS A 389 -1.62 2.64 26.04
N TYR A 390 -0.35 2.53 25.64
CA TYR A 390 0.46 3.69 25.27
C TYR A 390 0.89 3.64 23.80
N GLY A 391 0.11 4.29 22.94
CA GLY A 391 0.38 4.36 21.50
C GLY A 391 -0.52 3.45 20.67
N HIS A 392 -0.24 3.35 19.38
CA HIS A 392 -1.15 2.70 18.43
C HIS A 392 -0.86 1.19 18.22
N TYR A 393 0.23 0.67 18.79
CA TYR A 393 0.73 -0.67 18.49
C TYR A 393 -0.23 -1.76 18.96
N GLU A 394 -0.70 -1.69 20.20
CA GLU A 394 -1.48 -2.75 20.86
C GLU A 394 -2.83 -2.93 20.16
N VAL A 395 -3.55 -1.83 19.90
CA VAL A 395 -4.82 -1.85 19.17
C VAL A 395 -4.62 -2.28 17.71
N SER A 396 -3.49 -1.94 17.08
CA SER A 396 -3.17 -2.43 15.74
C SER A 396 -2.90 -3.93 15.72
N ALA A 397 -2.15 -4.43 16.71
CA ALA A 397 -1.90 -5.85 16.89
C ALA A 397 -3.23 -6.59 17.12
N CYS A 398 -4.11 -6.08 17.97
CA CYS A 398 -5.45 -6.62 18.20
C CYS A 398 -6.26 -6.74 16.89
N LYS A 399 -6.39 -5.65 16.12
CA LYS A 399 -7.11 -5.65 14.82
C LYS A 399 -6.47 -6.61 13.81
N ARG A 400 -5.13 -6.67 13.78
CA ARG A 400 -4.36 -7.54 12.88
C ARG A 400 -4.55 -9.01 13.23
N LEU A 401 -4.44 -9.38 14.51
CA LEU A 401 -4.57 -10.76 14.98
C LEU A 401 -6.02 -11.26 14.85
N MET A 402 -7.00 -10.41 15.16
CA MET A 402 -8.42 -10.68 14.89
C MET A 402 -8.64 -11.01 13.41
N GLY A 403 -8.16 -10.17 12.49
CA GLY A 403 -8.32 -10.41 11.04
C GLY A 403 -7.51 -11.59 10.51
N ARG A 404 -6.31 -11.83 11.06
CA ARG A 404 -5.42 -12.95 10.68
C ARG A 404 -6.02 -14.30 11.06
N TYR A 405 -6.51 -14.42 12.29
CA TYR A 405 -7.00 -15.70 12.83
C TYR A 405 -8.50 -15.88 12.67
N GLY A 406 -9.27 -14.82 12.40
CA GLY A 406 -10.73 -14.90 12.32
C GLY A 406 -11.39 -15.25 13.67
N VAL A 407 -10.78 -14.85 14.79
CA VAL A 407 -11.27 -15.12 16.16
C VAL A 407 -11.52 -13.82 16.92
N CYS A 408 -12.41 -13.87 17.92
CA CYS A 408 -12.82 -12.72 18.75
C CYS A 408 -13.34 -11.50 17.95
N GLU A 409 -13.86 -11.74 16.75
CA GLU A 409 -14.32 -10.70 15.82
C GLU A 409 -15.44 -9.81 16.40
N PHE A 410 -16.28 -10.38 17.27
CA PHE A 410 -17.40 -9.68 17.90
C PHE A 410 -16.92 -8.87 19.11
N GLU A 411 -16.18 -9.49 20.01
CA GLU A 411 -15.68 -8.92 21.25
C GLU A 411 -14.78 -7.72 20.98
N VAL A 412 -13.82 -7.85 20.04
CA VAL A 412 -12.95 -6.73 19.65
C VAL A 412 -13.77 -5.58 19.05
N ASP A 413 -14.76 -5.88 18.21
CA ASP A 413 -15.63 -4.85 17.63
C ASP A 413 -16.46 -4.14 18.71
N GLN A 414 -16.98 -4.85 19.71
CA GLN A 414 -17.69 -4.24 20.83
C GLN A 414 -16.79 -3.34 21.68
N LEU A 415 -15.60 -3.82 22.07
CA LEU A 415 -14.64 -3.05 22.86
C LEU A 415 -14.20 -1.77 22.12
N LEU A 416 -13.99 -1.84 20.81
CA LEU A 416 -13.67 -0.68 19.98
C LEU A 416 -14.84 0.32 19.85
N ARG A 417 -16.06 -0.18 19.58
CA ARG A 417 -17.26 0.67 19.39
C ARG A 417 -17.65 1.43 20.65
N HIS A 418 -17.48 0.81 21.81
CA HIS A 418 -17.80 1.43 23.10
C HIS A 418 -16.65 2.25 23.66
N GLY A 419 -15.53 2.38 22.93
CA GLY A 419 -14.39 3.20 23.35
C GLY A 419 -13.70 2.68 24.61
N VAL A 420 -13.71 1.36 24.82
CA VAL A 420 -13.11 0.73 25.99
C VAL A 420 -11.58 0.90 25.97
N PHE A 421 -10.97 0.89 24.78
CA PHE A 421 -9.55 1.17 24.62
C PHE A 421 -9.24 2.67 24.73
N ILE A 422 -8.34 3.02 25.64
CA ILE A 422 -7.87 4.39 25.88
C ILE A 422 -6.38 4.50 25.55
N ASP A 423 -6.07 5.24 24.50
CA ASP A 423 -4.70 5.56 24.09
C ASP A 423 -4.16 6.75 24.92
N LEU A 424 -3.34 6.45 25.92
CA LEU A 424 -2.74 7.47 26.78
C LEU A 424 -1.74 8.35 26.04
N TYR A 425 -1.08 7.86 24.99
CA TYR A 425 -0.19 8.68 24.17
C TYR A 425 -0.96 9.81 23.50
N ARG A 426 -2.15 9.51 22.92
CA ARG A 426 -3.04 10.54 22.36
C ARG A 426 -3.53 11.52 23.42
N VAL A 427 -3.91 11.03 24.61
CA VAL A 427 -4.33 11.90 25.73
C VAL A 427 -3.23 12.88 26.11
N VAL A 428 -1.98 12.42 26.24
CA VAL A 428 -0.82 13.27 26.55
C VAL A 428 -0.57 14.25 25.40
N LEU A 429 -0.49 13.77 24.16
CA LEU A 429 -0.14 14.59 22.99
C LEU A 429 -1.13 15.75 22.77
N GLN A 430 -2.43 15.48 22.98
CA GLN A 430 -3.50 16.46 22.79
C GLN A 430 -3.77 17.30 24.05
N GLY A 431 -3.46 16.78 25.23
CA GLY A 431 -3.72 17.46 26.51
C GLY A 431 -2.57 18.31 27.02
N LEU A 432 -1.32 17.92 26.72
CA LEU A 432 -0.13 18.46 27.33
C LEU A 432 0.87 18.98 26.28
N VAL A 433 1.67 19.95 26.69
CA VAL A 433 2.93 20.34 26.06
C VAL A 433 4.01 20.03 27.09
N VAL A 434 4.92 19.11 26.76
CA VAL A 434 5.96 18.61 27.68
C VAL A 434 7.32 19.04 27.16
N GLY A 435 8.18 19.55 28.03
CA GLY A 435 9.52 20.01 27.68
C GLY A 435 10.57 18.89 27.57
N GLU A 436 10.14 17.72 27.12
CA GLU A 436 11.00 16.58 26.74
C GLU A 436 11.32 16.63 25.23
N PRO A 437 12.38 15.96 24.76
CA PRO A 437 12.69 15.85 23.33
C PRO A 437 11.67 15.01 22.55
N GLY A 438 10.83 14.24 23.23
CA GLY A 438 9.81 13.39 22.62
C GLY A 438 8.70 13.03 23.60
N TYR A 439 7.72 12.28 23.09
CA TYR A 439 6.54 11.82 23.83
C TYR A 439 6.54 10.30 24.00
N SER A 440 7.72 9.65 24.01
CA SER A 440 7.80 8.23 24.41
C SER A 440 7.40 8.08 25.87
N ILE A 441 6.91 6.91 26.29
CA ILE A 441 6.52 6.69 27.69
C ILE A 441 7.68 7.03 28.64
N LYS A 442 8.91 6.66 28.30
CA LYS A 442 10.13 6.97 29.06
C LYS A 442 10.40 8.46 29.24
N ASN A 443 10.05 9.29 28.26
CA ASN A 443 10.13 10.74 28.40
C ASN A 443 9.07 11.25 29.39
N ILE A 444 7.85 10.71 29.30
CA ILE A 444 6.72 11.15 30.14
C ILE A 444 6.87 10.66 31.60
N GLU A 445 7.56 9.55 31.84
CA GLU A 445 7.86 9.03 33.18
C GLU A 445 8.50 10.05 34.11
N HIS A 446 9.30 10.98 33.58
CA HIS A 446 9.92 12.06 34.34
C HIS A 446 8.90 12.98 35.05
N LEU A 447 7.62 12.97 34.64
CA LEU A 447 6.57 13.78 35.22
C LEU A 447 5.92 13.16 36.46
N TYR A 448 5.87 11.83 36.56
CA TYR A 448 5.04 11.13 37.54
C TYR A 448 5.76 10.04 38.34
N ARG A 449 6.96 9.60 37.92
CA ARG A 449 7.71 8.55 38.62
C ARG A 449 9.22 8.78 38.66
N GLY A 450 9.90 8.04 39.53
CA GLY A 450 11.36 8.02 39.65
C GLY A 450 12.04 7.14 38.59
N LYS A 451 13.38 7.06 38.63
CA LYS A 451 14.16 6.18 37.74
C LYS A 451 13.78 4.70 37.94
N ARG A 452 13.69 3.94 36.85
CA ARG A 452 13.43 2.48 36.84
C ARG A 452 14.57 1.72 37.54
N GLU A 453 14.25 0.59 38.17
CA GLU A 453 15.20 -0.31 38.86
C GLU A 453 15.59 -1.57 38.06
N THR A 454 15.09 -1.74 36.83
CA THR A 454 15.30 -2.96 36.01
C THR A 454 16.58 -2.93 35.18
N ASP A 455 17.28 -4.08 35.09
CA ASP A 455 18.53 -4.27 34.34
C ASP A 455 18.34 -4.34 32.80
N VAL A 456 17.13 -4.63 32.32
CA VAL A 456 16.76 -4.57 30.89
C VAL A 456 16.22 -3.18 30.61
N ALA A 457 16.92 -2.42 29.78
CA ALA A 457 16.72 -0.99 29.61
C ALA A 457 15.78 -0.64 28.44
N THR A 458 15.56 -1.54 27.47
CA THR A 458 14.73 -1.25 26.27
C THR A 458 13.98 -2.46 25.70
N GLY A 459 12.85 -2.21 25.00
CA GLY A 459 12.15 -3.25 24.21
C GLY A 459 12.96 -3.77 23.01
N GLY A 460 14.01 -3.06 22.57
CA GLY A 460 14.98 -3.61 21.63
C GLY A 460 15.79 -4.74 22.27
N GLU A 461 16.23 -4.54 23.52
CA GLU A 461 16.94 -5.56 24.30
C GLU A 461 16.07 -6.76 24.64
N SER A 462 14.75 -6.59 24.89
CA SER A 462 13.82 -7.70 25.15
C SER A 462 13.78 -8.70 23.99
N VAL A 463 13.79 -8.21 22.74
CA VAL A 463 13.89 -9.02 21.52
C VAL A 463 15.21 -9.80 21.45
N VAL A 464 16.33 -9.19 21.83
CA VAL A 464 17.66 -9.82 21.82
C VAL A 464 17.73 -10.98 22.79
N VAL A 465 17.35 -10.72 24.04
CA VAL A 465 17.43 -11.73 25.10
C VAL A 465 16.43 -12.86 24.86
N TYR A 466 15.25 -12.55 24.29
CA TYR A 466 14.30 -13.57 23.86
C TYR A 466 14.84 -14.45 22.70
N ALA A 467 15.53 -13.85 21.73
CA ALA A 467 16.20 -14.61 20.66
C ALA A 467 17.26 -15.57 21.22
N GLN A 468 18.08 -15.11 22.17
CA GLN A 468 19.09 -15.93 22.84
C GLN A 468 18.46 -17.10 23.60
N TRP A 469 17.35 -16.85 24.32
CA TRP A 469 16.64 -17.89 25.04
C TRP A 469 16.06 -18.98 24.11
N ARG A 470 15.49 -18.61 22.96
CA ARG A 470 14.95 -19.61 22.01
C ARG A 470 16.00 -20.58 21.48
N GLU A 471 17.26 -20.18 21.47
CA GLU A 471 18.37 -20.96 20.91
C GLU A 471 19.05 -21.84 21.96
N ALA A 472 19.25 -21.28 23.15
CA ALA A 472 19.79 -21.98 24.29
C ALA A 472 18.89 -21.73 25.51
N PRO A 473 17.74 -22.42 25.59
CA PRO A 473 16.81 -22.24 26.71
C PRO A 473 17.50 -22.58 28.03
N ASP A 474 17.48 -21.64 28.97
CA ASP A 474 17.94 -21.83 30.36
C ASP A 474 16.81 -22.36 31.27
N GLY A 475 15.59 -22.49 30.73
CA GLY A 475 14.40 -23.05 31.37
C GLY A 475 13.23 -23.16 30.39
N ASP A 476 12.18 -23.88 30.78
CA ASP A 476 10.98 -24.11 29.93
C ASP A 476 9.95 -22.97 30.03
N ASP A 477 10.01 -22.18 31.10
CA ASP A 477 9.09 -21.08 31.38
C ASP A 477 9.79 -19.96 32.18
N TRP A 478 9.11 -18.84 32.39
CA TRP A 478 9.66 -17.72 33.17
C TRP A 478 9.99 -18.05 34.64
N LYS A 479 9.46 -19.17 35.18
CA LYS A 479 9.76 -19.57 36.56
C LYS A 479 11.11 -20.30 36.66
N SER A 480 11.50 -20.95 35.57
CA SER A 480 12.72 -21.74 35.45
C SER A 480 13.83 -21.04 34.66
N SER A 481 13.48 -20.03 33.85
CA SER A 481 14.39 -19.22 33.04
C SER A 481 14.64 -17.85 33.68
N GLU A 482 15.92 -17.50 33.89
CA GLU A 482 16.29 -16.15 34.35
C GLU A 482 16.01 -15.12 33.25
N VAL A 483 16.25 -15.49 31.99
CA VAL A 483 16.03 -14.63 30.83
C VAL A 483 14.56 -14.26 30.67
N LEU A 484 13.66 -15.23 30.63
CA LEU A 484 12.23 -14.98 30.48
C LEU A 484 11.67 -14.21 31.70
N ASN A 485 12.19 -14.47 32.91
CA ASN A 485 11.81 -13.70 34.08
C ASN A 485 12.24 -12.23 33.99
N GLY A 486 13.42 -11.95 33.42
CA GLY A 486 13.88 -10.59 33.15
C GLY A 486 12.94 -9.83 32.22
N ILE A 487 12.53 -10.47 31.11
CA ILE A 487 11.56 -9.89 30.16
C ILE A 487 10.20 -9.66 30.85
N ARG A 488 9.73 -10.64 31.64
CA ARG A 488 8.49 -10.51 32.41
C ARG A 488 8.53 -9.31 33.35
N GLN A 489 9.64 -9.09 34.06
CA GLN A 489 9.78 -8.00 35.01
C GLN A 489 9.82 -6.63 34.31
N TYR A 490 10.43 -6.56 33.13
CA TYR A 490 10.40 -5.38 32.26
C TYR A 490 8.96 -5.04 31.84
N ASN A 491 8.21 -6.03 31.34
CA ASN A 491 6.85 -5.83 30.88
C ASN A 491 5.88 -5.42 32.01
N ILE A 492 6.06 -5.99 33.22
CA ILE A 492 5.35 -5.56 34.43
C ILE A 492 5.60 -4.07 34.73
N ASP A 493 6.83 -3.60 34.57
CA ASP A 493 7.17 -2.20 34.82
C ASP A 493 6.51 -1.25 33.81
N ASP A 494 6.42 -1.64 32.54
CA ASP A 494 5.72 -0.87 31.48
C ASP A 494 4.20 -0.81 31.72
N CYS A 495 3.58 -1.94 32.09
CA CYS A 495 2.16 -1.97 32.48
C CYS A 495 1.88 -1.09 33.71
N ASN A 496 2.74 -1.16 34.73
CA ASN A 496 2.62 -0.31 35.92
C ASN A 496 2.84 1.17 35.61
N SER A 497 3.77 1.48 34.70
CA SER A 497 4.00 2.85 34.25
C SER A 497 2.76 3.45 33.59
N THR A 498 2.08 2.65 32.77
CA THR A 498 0.82 3.02 32.11
C THR A 498 -0.29 3.30 33.14
N LEU A 499 -0.38 2.49 34.20
CA LEU A 499 -1.30 2.73 35.33
C LEU A 499 -1.00 4.04 36.04
N GLU A 500 0.26 4.25 36.43
CA GLU A 500 0.70 5.43 37.16
C GLU A 500 0.50 6.72 36.34
N LEU A 501 0.73 6.64 35.02
CA LEU A 501 0.44 7.73 34.09
C LEU A 501 -1.05 8.06 34.07
N ALA A 502 -1.93 7.06 33.97
CA ALA A 502 -3.38 7.28 33.95
C ALA A 502 -3.86 7.99 35.23
N ASP A 503 -3.36 7.56 36.40
CA ASP A 503 -3.70 8.17 37.68
C ASP A 503 -3.16 9.60 37.80
N TRP A 504 -1.95 9.85 37.31
CA TRP A 504 -1.36 11.18 37.27
C TRP A 504 -2.13 12.13 36.33
N LEU A 505 -2.53 11.65 35.15
CA LEU A 505 -3.33 12.42 34.20
C LEU A 505 -4.73 12.73 34.74
N ARG A 506 -5.38 11.79 35.44
CA ARG A 506 -6.67 12.03 36.11
C ARG A 506 -6.56 13.08 37.21
N SER A 507 -5.50 13.01 38.01
CA SER A 507 -5.23 14.01 39.04
C SER A 507 -5.07 15.40 38.40
N THR A 508 -4.30 15.48 37.32
CA THR A 508 -4.12 16.70 36.52
C THR A 508 -5.43 17.23 35.93
N GLN A 509 -6.27 16.34 35.38
CA GLN A 509 -7.59 16.65 34.84
C GLN A 509 -8.49 17.29 35.92
N ILE A 510 -8.52 16.72 37.11
CA ILE A 510 -9.32 17.21 38.25
C ILE A 510 -8.79 18.57 38.74
N GLU A 511 -7.48 18.71 38.92
CA GLU A 511 -6.85 19.96 39.37
C GLU A 511 -7.08 21.12 38.40
N ALA A 512 -7.10 20.82 37.09
CA ALA A 512 -7.38 21.79 36.03
C ALA A 512 -8.88 22.12 35.87
N GLY A 513 -9.77 21.41 36.57
CA GLY A 513 -11.22 21.56 36.45
C GLY A 513 -11.76 21.17 35.07
N ILE A 514 -11.12 20.20 34.41
CA ILE A 514 -11.53 19.70 33.10
C ILE A 514 -12.53 18.56 33.30
N GLU A 515 -13.76 18.72 32.80
CA GLU A 515 -14.78 17.67 32.89
C GLU A 515 -14.57 16.58 31.83
N TYR A 516 -14.79 15.33 32.22
CA TYR A 516 -14.79 14.18 31.30
C TYR A 516 -15.98 14.26 30.34
N GLN A 517 -15.69 14.06 29.05
CA GLN A 517 -16.68 13.98 27.98
C GLN A 517 -16.74 12.54 27.43
N PRO A 518 -17.82 11.78 27.73
CA PRO A 518 -17.97 10.42 27.25
C PRO A 518 -18.15 10.33 25.73
N LEU A 519 -17.95 9.12 25.20
CA LEU A 519 -18.14 8.84 23.78
C LEU A 519 -19.64 8.81 23.43
N ASP A 520 -20.04 9.53 22.38
CA ASP A 520 -21.43 9.55 21.91
C ASP A 520 -21.91 8.14 21.51
N GLY A 521 -22.87 7.58 22.25
CA GLY A 521 -23.49 6.28 21.96
C GLY A 521 -22.99 5.12 22.84
N ALA A 522 -22.22 5.39 23.90
CA ALA A 522 -21.95 4.44 24.97
C ALA A 522 -23.20 4.25 25.85
N GLU A 523 -24.26 3.65 25.31
CA GLU A 523 -25.35 3.09 26.11
C GLU A 523 -24.99 1.67 26.61
N ASP A 524 -25.85 1.12 27.49
CA ASP A 524 -25.68 -0.12 28.26
C ASP A 524 -24.89 -1.25 27.55
N PRO A 525 -24.12 -2.06 28.32
CA PRO A 525 -23.39 -3.20 27.77
C PRO A 525 -24.33 -4.05 26.90
N PRO A 526 -23.95 -4.34 25.65
CA PRO A 526 -24.82 -5.04 24.73
C PRO A 526 -25.09 -6.46 25.26
N VAL A 527 -26.34 -6.89 25.12
CA VAL A 527 -26.66 -8.32 25.19
C VAL A 527 -25.97 -8.97 24.00
N GLU A 528 -25.18 -10.02 24.24
CA GLU A 528 -24.59 -10.83 23.17
C GLU A 528 -25.72 -11.20 22.20
N PRO A 529 -25.71 -10.67 20.96
CA PRO A 529 -26.73 -11.02 20.00
C PRO A 529 -26.58 -12.50 19.68
N GLU A 530 -27.69 -13.20 19.44
CA GLU A 530 -27.57 -14.56 18.91
C GLU A 530 -26.72 -14.54 17.64
N PRO A 531 -25.79 -15.51 17.47
CA PRO A 531 -24.93 -15.56 16.31
C PRO A 531 -25.79 -15.51 15.05
N THR A 532 -25.41 -14.62 14.14
CA THR A 532 -26.14 -14.43 12.90
C THR A 532 -26.14 -15.71 12.08
N GLU A 533 -27.12 -15.88 11.20
CA GLU A 533 -27.18 -17.06 10.31
C GLU A 533 -25.88 -17.23 9.51
N LEU A 534 -25.22 -16.14 9.12
CA LEU A 534 -23.96 -16.15 8.39
C LEU A 534 -22.77 -16.63 9.24
N GLU A 535 -22.70 -16.23 10.53
CA GLU A 535 -21.64 -16.70 11.44
C GLU A 535 -21.81 -18.19 11.76
N LEU A 536 -23.05 -18.66 11.92
CA LEU A 536 -23.33 -20.09 12.07
C LEU A 536 -22.95 -20.89 10.82
N LEU A 537 -23.23 -20.33 9.64
CA LEU A 537 -22.87 -20.95 8.35
C LEU A 537 -21.35 -21.04 8.18
N GLU A 538 -20.61 -19.96 8.46
CA GLU A 538 -19.14 -19.96 8.40
C GLU A 538 -18.55 -21.06 9.31
N LYS A 539 -19.01 -21.14 10.57
CA LYS A 539 -18.53 -22.15 11.52
C LYS A 539 -18.79 -23.57 11.04
N ALA A 540 -19.96 -23.82 10.44
CA ALA A 540 -20.29 -25.11 9.87
C ALA A 540 -19.39 -25.46 8.67
N LEU A 541 -19.08 -24.49 7.80
CA LEU A 541 -18.14 -24.67 6.69
C LEU A 541 -16.70 -24.93 7.18
N LEU A 542 -16.23 -24.22 8.20
CA LEU A 542 -14.91 -24.46 8.81
C LEU A 542 -14.83 -25.86 9.44
N THR A 543 -15.93 -26.34 10.02
CA THR A 543 -15.99 -27.72 10.55
C THR A 543 -15.79 -28.77 9.45
N VAL A 544 -16.32 -28.51 8.24
CA VAL A 544 -16.06 -29.36 7.06
C VAL A 544 -14.61 -29.22 6.60
N ALA A 545 -14.07 -28.00 6.59
CA ALA A 545 -12.69 -27.72 6.20
C ALA A 545 -11.66 -28.46 7.08
N ASP A 546 -11.91 -28.55 8.38
CA ASP A 546 -11.02 -29.20 9.35
C ASP A 546 -11.24 -30.72 9.48
N SER A 547 -12.28 -31.27 8.84
CA SER A 547 -12.62 -32.69 8.96
C SER A 547 -11.75 -33.58 8.06
N GLU A 548 -10.92 -34.44 8.65
CA GLU A 548 -10.14 -35.44 7.90
C GLU A 548 -10.99 -36.48 7.15
N SER A 549 -12.30 -36.57 7.43
CA SER A 549 -13.20 -37.49 6.72
C SER A 549 -13.65 -36.98 5.34
N GLU A 550 -13.45 -35.70 5.06
CA GLU A 550 -13.83 -35.04 3.81
C GLU A 550 -12.69 -35.11 2.78
N THR A 551 -13.01 -34.98 1.49
CA THR A 551 -11.96 -34.98 0.45
C THR A 551 -11.11 -33.71 0.54
N GLU A 552 -9.87 -33.76 0.05
CA GLU A 552 -9.00 -32.56 0.04
C GLU A 552 -9.63 -31.39 -0.73
N GLU A 553 -10.31 -31.70 -1.84
CA GLU A 553 -11.08 -30.75 -2.64
C GLU A 553 -12.22 -30.13 -1.84
N ASP A 554 -13.03 -30.94 -1.15
CA ASP A 554 -14.15 -30.46 -0.34
C ASP A 554 -13.68 -29.60 0.83
N ARG A 555 -12.59 -30.00 1.50
CA ARG A 555 -12.00 -29.20 2.58
C ARG A 555 -11.53 -27.84 2.09
N PHE A 556 -10.86 -27.82 0.93
CA PHE A 556 -10.40 -26.58 0.30
C PHE A 556 -11.59 -25.68 -0.08
N LEU A 557 -12.61 -26.22 -0.75
CA LEU A 557 -13.81 -25.47 -1.13
C LEU A 557 -14.58 -24.96 0.09
N ALA A 558 -14.74 -25.77 1.13
CA ALA A 558 -15.38 -25.37 2.38
C ALA A 558 -14.67 -24.17 3.01
N LYS A 559 -13.33 -24.20 3.05
CA LYS A 559 -12.50 -23.10 3.56
C LYS A 559 -12.67 -21.83 2.74
N GLN A 560 -12.65 -21.94 1.41
CA GLN A 560 -12.86 -20.78 0.53
C GLN A 560 -14.25 -20.17 0.71
N LEU A 561 -15.30 -20.99 0.80
CA LEU A 561 -16.66 -20.51 1.04
C LEU A 561 -16.79 -19.84 2.41
N ALA A 562 -16.20 -20.41 3.47
CA ALA A 562 -16.19 -19.81 4.80
C ALA A 562 -15.60 -18.39 4.76
N HIS A 563 -14.48 -18.20 4.07
CA HIS A 563 -13.87 -16.88 3.91
C HIS A 563 -14.77 -15.88 3.14
N LEU A 564 -15.60 -16.35 2.21
CA LEU A 564 -16.50 -15.50 1.41
C LEU A 564 -17.79 -15.10 2.15
N VAL A 565 -18.32 -15.95 3.05
CA VAL A 565 -19.63 -15.74 3.71
C VAL A 565 -19.70 -14.43 4.49
N LEU A 566 -18.65 -14.07 5.24
CA LEU A 566 -18.60 -12.82 6.01
C LEU A 566 -17.86 -11.68 5.31
N PHE A 567 -17.52 -11.82 4.02
CA PHE A 567 -16.73 -10.85 3.27
C PHE A 567 -17.29 -9.42 3.37
N HIS A 568 -18.57 -9.20 3.04
CA HIS A 568 -19.13 -7.85 3.08
C HIS A 568 -19.36 -7.35 4.51
N THR A 569 -19.67 -8.25 5.46
CA THR A 569 -19.73 -7.91 6.89
C THR A 569 -18.41 -7.32 7.36
N ARG A 570 -17.29 -7.96 7.01
CA ARG A 570 -15.93 -7.52 7.32
C ARG A 570 -15.58 -6.20 6.63
N GLU A 571 -15.86 -6.05 5.32
CA GLU A 571 -15.62 -4.80 4.57
C GLU A 571 -16.37 -3.59 5.16
N ASN A 572 -17.48 -3.82 5.87
CA ASN A 572 -18.28 -2.77 6.49
C ASN A 572 -17.75 -2.31 7.86
N LYS A 573 -16.98 -3.14 8.59
CA LYS A 573 -16.45 -2.80 9.93
C LYS A 573 -15.56 -1.54 9.94
N PRO A 574 -14.62 -1.34 8.99
CA PRO A 574 -13.76 -0.15 8.97
C PRO A 574 -14.50 1.18 8.90
N VAL A 575 -15.70 1.23 8.31
CA VAL A 575 -16.46 2.49 8.20
C VAL A 575 -16.79 3.04 9.59
N TRP A 576 -17.20 2.17 10.51
CA TRP A 576 -17.49 2.55 11.89
C TRP A 576 -16.22 2.83 12.69
N TRP A 577 -15.17 2.01 12.56
CA TRP A 577 -13.91 2.25 13.27
C TRP A 577 -13.28 3.58 12.87
N ARG A 578 -13.24 3.89 11.56
CA ARG A 578 -12.73 5.17 11.05
C ARG A 578 -13.57 6.34 11.57
N TYR A 579 -14.89 6.19 11.65
CA TYR A 579 -15.75 7.22 12.23
C TYR A 579 -15.36 7.54 13.69
N PHE A 580 -15.23 6.53 14.55
CA PHE A 580 -14.86 6.72 15.95
C PHE A 580 -13.42 7.22 16.13
N GLU A 581 -12.50 6.71 15.31
CA GLU A 581 -11.11 7.17 15.31
C GLU A 581 -11.02 8.65 14.94
N ARG A 582 -11.68 9.07 13.84
CA ARG A 582 -11.76 10.47 13.38
C ARG A 582 -12.47 11.37 14.38
N SER A 583 -13.44 10.84 15.13
CA SER A 583 -14.10 11.61 16.20
C SER A 583 -13.14 12.01 17.33
N GLY A 584 -12.03 11.28 17.51
CA GLY A 584 -10.97 11.61 18.48
C GLY A 584 -9.74 12.30 17.88
N MET A 585 -9.75 12.62 16.58
CA MET A 585 -8.64 13.28 15.91
C MET A 585 -8.61 14.79 16.20
N SER A 586 -7.39 15.34 16.27
CA SER A 586 -7.16 16.78 16.29
C SER A 586 -7.51 17.43 14.95
N PHE A 587 -7.61 18.76 14.93
CA PHE A 587 -7.83 19.49 13.67
C PHE A 587 -6.77 19.16 12.62
N ASN A 588 -5.49 19.07 12.99
CA ASN A 588 -4.41 18.77 12.06
C ASN A 588 -4.56 17.37 11.45
N GLU A 589 -4.89 16.37 12.27
CA GLU A 589 -5.11 15.00 11.81
C GLU A 589 -6.33 14.91 10.87
N LEU A 590 -7.41 15.64 11.17
CA LEU A 590 -8.59 15.71 10.30
C LEU A 590 -8.34 16.50 9.00
N TYR A 591 -7.49 17.54 9.05
CA TYR A 591 -7.13 18.33 7.88
C TYR A 591 -6.30 17.51 6.88
N ASP A 592 -5.44 16.63 7.40
CA ASP A 592 -4.61 15.74 6.59
C ASP A 592 -5.33 14.44 6.15
N ASP A 593 -6.52 14.12 6.72
CA ASP A 593 -7.31 12.95 6.31
C ASP A 593 -8.15 13.25 5.04
N PRO A 594 -7.90 12.54 3.92
CA PRO A 594 -8.54 12.82 2.63
C PRO A 594 -10.03 12.46 2.56
N ASP A 595 -10.60 11.77 3.55
CA ASP A 595 -12.04 11.51 3.62
C ASP A 595 -12.77 12.49 4.55
N CYS A 596 -12.09 13.54 5.01
CA CYS A 596 -12.64 14.57 5.89
C CYS A 596 -12.58 15.97 5.26
N LEU A 597 -13.51 16.85 5.62
CA LEU A 597 -13.36 18.30 5.48
C LEU A 597 -13.36 18.91 6.87
N ALA A 598 -12.21 19.44 7.27
CA ALA A 598 -12.00 19.99 8.61
C ALA A 598 -12.34 21.48 8.65
N GLY A 599 -13.01 21.93 9.70
CA GLY A 599 -13.22 23.34 9.98
C GLY A 599 -14.10 24.10 8.97
N CYS A 600 -15.10 23.43 8.38
CA CYS A 600 -16.05 24.09 7.47
C CYS A 600 -16.85 25.16 8.22
N ARG A 601 -16.87 26.41 7.72
CA ARG A 601 -17.51 27.56 8.39
C ARG A 601 -18.81 27.96 7.73
N ARG A 602 -19.83 28.25 8.53
CA ARG A 602 -21.14 28.71 8.05
C ARG A 602 -21.00 30.03 7.28
N THR A 603 -21.71 30.14 6.18
CA THR A 603 -21.78 31.37 5.38
C THR A 603 -22.88 32.30 5.89
N ASP A 604 -22.87 33.55 5.44
CA ASP A 604 -23.91 34.55 5.76
C ASP A 604 -25.27 34.26 5.10
N ARG A 605 -25.41 33.16 4.34
CA ARG A 605 -26.64 32.80 3.64
C ARG A 605 -27.69 32.27 4.62
N GLU A 606 -28.87 32.87 4.60
CA GLU A 606 -30.02 32.43 5.39
C GLU A 606 -30.48 30.99 5.04
N PRO A 607 -30.88 30.17 6.03
CA PRO A 607 -31.37 28.80 5.78
C PRO A 607 -32.60 28.75 4.87
N PHE A 608 -32.68 27.75 3.99
CA PHE A 608 -33.75 27.64 2.98
C PHE A 608 -34.22 26.21 2.71
N LEU A 609 -35.40 26.05 2.08
CA LEU A 609 -35.91 24.75 1.61
C LEU A 609 -35.48 24.49 0.15
N LYS A 610 -34.95 23.29 -0.15
CA LYS A 610 -34.52 22.93 -1.52
C LYS A 610 -35.66 22.78 -2.53
N SER A 611 -36.87 22.51 -2.07
CA SER A 611 -38.06 22.42 -2.92
C SER A 611 -39.32 22.64 -2.09
N GLU A 612 -40.45 22.92 -2.75
CA GLU A 612 -41.76 23.07 -2.09
C GLU A 612 -42.22 21.81 -1.33
N ARG A 613 -41.63 20.63 -1.65
CA ARG A 613 -41.92 19.36 -0.98
C ARG A 613 -40.91 19.03 0.13
N ALA A 614 -39.84 19.79 0.28
CA ALA A 614 -38.81 19.55 1.27
C ALA A 614 -39.32 19.89 2.68
N ARG A 615 -39.03 19.04 3.66
CA ARG A 615 -39.45 19.21 5.06
C ARG A 615 -38.35 19.75 5.98
N ASN A 616 -37.11 19.78 5.49
CA ASN A 616 -35.91 20.11 6.25
C ASN A 616 -35.21 21.33 5.64
N LEU A 617 -34.66 22.21 6.49
CA LEU A 617 -33.89 23.38 6.08
C LEU A 617 -32.49 22.98 5.60
N THR A 618 -31.95 23.79 4.71
CA THR A 618 -30.60 23.66 4.15
C THR A 618 -29.74 24.83 4.61
N TYR A 619 -28.55 24.51 5.11
CA TYR A 619 -27.54 25.44 5.60
C TYR A 619 -26.31 25.42 4.68
N GLU A 620 -25.66 26.55 4.47
CA GLU A 620 -24.53 26.68 3.54
C GLU A 620 -23.22 26.97 4.28
N TYR A 621 -22.17 26.21 3.96
CA TYR A 621 -20.84 26.27 4.57
C TYR A 621 -19.75 26.44 3.53
N ARG A 622 -18.63 27.06 3.96
CA ARG A 622 -17.39 27.22 3.21
C ARG A 622 -16.28 26.35 3.79
N PHE A 623 -15.56 25.64 2.93
CA PHE A 623 -14.38 24.83 3.29
C PHE A 623 -13.12 25.33 2.57
N ASP A 624 -11.94 24.93 3.05
CA ASP A 624 -10.66 25.25 2.41
C ASP A 624 -10.49 24.43 1.12
N THR A 625 -10.42 25.09 -0.02
CA THR A 625 -10.26 24.45 -1.34
C THR A 625 -8.90 23.78 -1.54
N ASN A 626 -7.93 24.04 -0.65
CA ASN A 626 -6.61 23.42 -0.68
C ASN A 626 -6.52 22.12 0.14
N GLN A 627 -7.52 21.83 1.00
CA GLN A 627 -7.57 20.56 1.73
C GLN A 627 -7.79 19.40 0.74
N GLU A 628 -7.05 18.30 0.89
CA GLU A 628 -7.28 17.10 0.08
C GLU A 628 -8.64 16.49 0.46
N PHE A 629 -9.44 16.17 -0.55
CA PHE A 629 -10.72 15.53 -0.31
C PHE A 629 -11.11 14.56 -1.44
N ARG A 630 -11.31 13.30 -1.09
CA ARG A 630 -11.47 12.16 -2.00
C ARG A 630 -12.85 12.10 -2.66
N ASN A 631 -13.91 12.44 -1.93
CA ASN A 631 -15.29 12.22 -2.34
C ASN A 631 -16.05 13.54 -2.59
N ARG A 632 -16.04 14.03 -3.84
CA ARG A 632 -16.77 15.27 -4.20
C ARG A 632 -18.29 15.07 -4.39
N ARG A 633 -18.81 13.85 -4.26
CA ARG A 633 -20.25 13.52 -4.34
C ARG A 633 -20.63 12.62 -3.17
N PHE A 634 -21.16 13.20 -2.11
CA PHE A 634 -21.79 12.43 -1.04
C PHE A 634 -23.22 12.08 -1.39
N LYS A 635 -23.59 10.82 -1.14
CA LYS A 635 -24.99 10.49 -0.85
C LYS A 635 -25.29 10.71 0.64
N SER A 636 -24.31 10.48 1.52
CA SER A 636 -24.39 10.64 2.97
C SER A 636 -23.04 11.04 3.57
N VAL A 637 -23.06 11.82 4.64
CA VAL A 637 -21.90 12.12 5.49
C VAL A 637 -22.24 11.98 6.96
N HIS A 638 -21.20 11.86 7.77
CA HIS A 638 -21.27 12.15 9.19
C HIS A 638 -20.72 13.53 9.51
N ILE A 639 -21.31 14.20 10.51
CA ILE A 639 -20.80 15.46 11.04
C ILE A 639 -20.37 15.18 12.48
N LEU A 640 -19.15 15.59 12.82
CA LEU A 640 -18.67 15.47 14.18
C LEU A 640 -19.38 16.47 15.11
N ASN A 641 -19.59 16.07 16.36
CA ASN A 641 -20.15 16.91 17.44
C ASN A 641 -21.61 17.33 17.27
N ILE A 642 -22.44 16.49 16.63
CA ILE A 642 -23.91 16.67 16.61
C ILE A 642 -24.64 15.36 16.96
N GLU A 643 -25.72 15.45 17.75
CA GLU A 643 -26.49 14.27 18.22
C GLU A 643 -27.04 13.41 17.07
N ASP A 644 -27.58 14.05 16.04
CA ASP A 644 -28.09 13.36 14.86
C ASP A 644 -26.94 13.30 13.83
N LYS A 645 -26.16 12.22 13.86
CA LYS A 645 -24.86 12.13 13.20
C LYS A 645 -24.92 12.09 11.67
N SER A 646 -26.04 11.71 11.05
CA SER A 646 -26.11 11.41 9.60
C SER A 646 -26.76 12.50 8.78
N ALA A 647 -26.07 13.08 7.81
CA ALA A 647 -26.62 14.17 7.01
C ALA A 647 -26.50 13.94 5.51
N SER A 648 -27.46 14.49 4.77
CA SER A 648 -27.29 14.69 3.32
C SER A 648 -26.50 15.97 3.11
N VAL A 649 -25.24 15.81 2.70
CA VAL A 649 -24.41 16.92 2.23
C VAL A 649 -24.36 16.88 0.73
N HIS A 650 -24.59 18.05 0.13
CA HIS A 650 -24.46 18.25 -1.30
C HIS A 650 -23.36 19.27 -1.50
N LEU A 651 -22.29 18.86 -2.18
CA LEU A 651 -21.30 19.80 -2.66
C LEU A 651 -21.96 20.60 -3.81
N VAL A 652 -22.10 21.90 -3.64
CA VAL A 652 -22.83 22.74 -4.60
C VAL A 652 -21.88 23.48 -5.52
N ASP A 653 -20.74 23.92 -5.00
CA ASP A 653 -19.68 24.52 -5.79
C ASP A 653 -18.33 24.11 -5.23
N SER A 654 -17.68 23.13 -5.87
CA SER A 654 -16.37 22.65 -5.45
C SER A 654 -15.26 23.68 -5.65
N GLU A 655 -15.42 24.60 -6.59
CA GLU A 655 -14.38 25.58 -6.94
C GLU A 655 -14.42 26.78 -6.00
N ALA A 656 -15.63 27.19 -5.58
CA ALA A 656 -15.81 28.22 -4.56
C ALA A 656 -15.71 27.68 -3.12
N GLY A 657 -15.56 26.36 -2.95
CA GLY A 657 -15.45 25.70 -1.65
C GLY A 657 -16.78 25.69 -0.87
N ILE A 658 -17.92 25.52 -1.55
CA ILE A 658 -19.26 25.61 -0.96
C ILE A 658 -19.94 24.25 -0.86
N LEU A 659 -20.39 23.92 0.35
CA LEU A 659 -21.22 22.75 0.62
C LEU A 659 -22.56 23.16 1.25
N GLN A 660 -23.60 22.37 0.98
CA GLN A 660 -24.92 22.55 1.55
C GLN A 660 -25.35 21.33 2.34
N LEU A 661 -25.84 21.60 3.54
CA LEU A 661 -26.21 20.61 4.54
C LEU A 661 -27.72 20.69 4.80
N THR A 662 -28.47 19.64 4.45
CA THR A 662 -29.93 19.61 4.69
C THR A 662 -30.26 18.84 5.96
N ARG A 663 -30.81 19.49 7.00
CA ARG A 663 -31.15 18.87 8.29
C ARG A 663 -32.40 19.42 8.95
N LYS A 664 -32.90 18.66 9.94
CA LYS A 664 -34.05 19.02 10.78
C LYS A 664 -33.70 20.08 11.83
N TYR A 665 -32.51 19.97 12.43
CA TYR A 665 -32.02 20.89 13.47
C TYR A 665 -30.90 21.77 12.94
N GLU A 666 -30.71 22.93 13.57
CA GLU A 666 -29.68 23.90 13.20
C GLU A 666 -28.27 23.42 13.60
N PRO A 667 -27.32 23.31 12.64
CA PRO A 667 -25.96 22.89 12.92
C PRO A 667 -25.06 24.04 13.45
N PRO A 668 -23.93 23.72 14.12
CA PRO A 668 -22.97 24.71 14.64
C PRO A 668 -22.34 25.61 13.56
N GLU A 669 -21.76 26.74 13.96
CA GLU A 669 -21.10 27.68 13.04
C GLU A 669 -19.88 27.06 12.33
N VAL A 670 -19.15 26.17 13.01
CA VAL A 670 -18.03 25.42 12.45
C VAL A 670 -18.33 23.92 12.57
N ILE A 671 -18.16 23.19 11.47
CA ILE A 671 -18.40 21.74 11.41
C ILE A 671 -17.22 21.01 10.78
N ASP A 672 -17.00 19.77 11.22
CA ASP A 672 -16.10 18.81 10.57
C ASP A 672 -16.96 17.74 9.88
N VAL A 673 -16.70 17.47 8.60
CA VAL A 673 -17.50 16.57 7.76
C VAL A 673 -16.69 15.32 7.44
N ILE A 674 -17.26 14.13 7.68
CA ILE A 674 -16.65 12.83 7.40
C ILE A 674 -17.48 12.11 6.33
N ALA A 675 -16.82 11.58 5.31
CA ALA A 675 -17.46 10.73 4.31
C ALA A 675 -18.12 9.48 4.93
N TYR A 676 -19.37 9.18 4.55
CA TYR A 676 -20.04 7.93 4.92
C TYR A 676 -20.57 7.21 3.68
N ASP A 677 -19.82 6.21 3.22
CA ASP A 677 -20.09 5.45 1.99
C ASP A 677 -20.50 3.99 2.29
N PHE A 678 -21.47 3.78 3.18
CA PHE A 678 -22.01 2.44 3.41
C PHE A 678 -22.95 2.03 2.26
N VAL A 679 -22.63 0.91 1.60
CA VAL A 679 -23.50 0.29 0.59
C VAL A 679 -23.87 -1.10 1.08
N SER A 680 -25.17 -1.34 1.31
CA SER A 680 -25.63 -2.65 1.76
C SER A 680 -25.40 -3.74 0.69
N PRO A 681 -24.77 -4.86 1.04
CA PRO A 681 -24.52 -5.98 0.12
C PRO A 681 -25.82 -6.68 -0.33
N GLY A 682 -26.88 -6.66 0.49
CA GLY A 682 -28.24 -6.99 0.08
C GLY A 682 -28.40 -8.38 -0.53
N SER A 683 -28.60 -8.46 -1.85
CA SER A 683 -28.79 -9.73 -2.58
C SER A 683 -27.51 -10.55 -2.71
N ILE A 684 -26.33 -9.90 -2.67
CA ILE A 684 -25.05 -10.58 -2.84
C ILE A 684 -24.79 -11.54 -1.68
N ASP A 685 -24.92 -11.09 -0.43
CA ASP A 685 -24.72 -11.94 0.76
C ASP A 685 -25.72 -13.09 0.79
N LYS A 686 -26.97 -12.87 0.39
CA LYS A 686 -27.99 -13.93 0.32
C LYS A 686 -27.62 -15.01 -0.69
N ALA A 687 -27.03 -14.65 -1.83
CA ALA A 687 -26.58 -15.62 -2.81
C ALA A 687 -25.39 -16.43 -2.28
N ILE A 688 -24.41 -15.78 -1.65
CA ILE A 688 -23.26 -16.47 -1.02
C ILE A 688 -23.73 -17.40 0.11
N GLN A 689 -24.67 -16.95 0.95
CA GLN A 689 -25.30 -17.77 1.98
C GLN A 689 -25.93 -19.03 1.38
N ALA A 690 -26.75 -18.89 0.35
CA ALA A 690 -27.40 -20.02 -0.32
C ALA A 690 -26.39 -21.03 -0.91
N ILE A 691 -25.28 -20.53 -1.48
CA ILE A 691 -24.18 -21.38 -1.98
C ILE A 691 -23.56 -22.18 -0.83
N GLY A 692 -23.23 -21.51 0.28
CA GLY A 692 -22.65 -22.18 1.45
C GLY A 692 -23.59 -23.23 2.04
N GLU A 693 -24.87 -22.91 2.17
CA GLU A 693 -25.91 -23.84 2.65
C GLU A 693 -26.06 -25.05 1.73
N GLN A 694 -26.08 -24.85 0.41
CA GLN A 694 -26.12 -25.93 -0.57
C GLN A 694 -24.89 -26.84 -0.46
N PHE A 695 -23.69 -26.25 -0.38
CA PHE A 695 -22.46 -27.00 -0.23
C PHE A 695 -22.43 -27.85 1.05
N LEU A 696 -22.95 -27.32 2.17
CA LEU A 696 -23.09 -28.08 3.40
C LEU A 696 -24.05 -29.27 3.27
N GLN A 697 -25.10 -29.13 2.47
CA GLN A 697 -26.10 -30.19 2.27
C GLN A 697 -25.60 -31.34 1.38
N ASN A 698 -24.86 -31.04 0.31
CA ASN A 698 -24.55 -32.04 -0.71
C ASN A 698 -23.14 -31.95 -1.33
N ARG A 699 -22.27 -31.05 -0.86
CA ARG A 699 -20.92 -30.80 -1.39
C ARG A 699 -20.90 -30.38 -2.87
N GLN A 700 -21.99 -29.80 -3.37
CA GLN A 700 -22.08 -29.34 -4.75
C GLN A 700 -22.00 -27.82 -4.84
N LEU A 701 -21.29 -27.37 -5.88
CA LEU A 701 -21.26 -26.00 -6.38
C LEU A 701 -21.63 -26.03 -7.86
N ASN A 702 -22.08 -24.91 -8.41
CA ASN A 702 -22.20 -24.81 -9.86
C ASN A 702 -20.81 -24.90 -10.51
N LYS A 703 -20.76 -25.55 -11.69
CA LYS A 703 -19.52 -25.92 -12.38
C LYS A 703 -18.56 -24.72 -12.57
N PRO A 704 -19.00 -23.54 -13.06
CA PRO A 704 -18.10 -22.39 -13.23
C PRO A 704 -17.43 -21.93 -11.93
N LEU A 705 -18.18 -21.87 -10.83
CA LEU A 705 -17.63 -21.42 -9.54
C LEU A 705 -16.64 -22.44 -8.98
N LYS A 706 -16.98 -23.73 -9.06
CA LYS A 706 -16.13 -24.82 -8.61
C LYS A 706 -14.78 -24.80 -9.33
N GLU A 707 -14.80 -24.77 -10.66
CA GLU A 707 -13.60 -24.73 -11.50
C GLU A 707 -12.77 -23.49 -11.18
N PHE A 708 -13.41 -22.33 -11.03
CA PHE A 708 -12.71 -21.09 -10.73
C PHE A 708 -12.01 -21.13 -9.37
N LEU A 709 -12.70 -21.54 -8.31
CA LEU A 709 -12.13 -21.65 -6.96
C LEU A 709 -10.99 -22.67 -6.92
N LEU A 710 -11.10 -23.76 -7.67
CA LEU A 710 -10.00 -24.74 -7.79
C LEU A 710 -8.90 -24.29 -8.75
N ARG A 711 -9.03 -23.11 -9.38
CA ARG A 711 -8.14 -22.57 -10.43
C ARG A 711 -7.89 -23.58 -11.56
N GLN A 712 -8.90 -24.36 -11.88
CA GLN A 712 -8.86 -25.36 -12.96
C GLN A 712 -8.87 -24.66 -14.32
N LEU A 713 -8.40 -25.39 -15.34
CA LEU A 713 -8.50 -24.93 -16.72
C LEU A 713 -9.97 -24.86 -17.14
N PRO A 714 -10.36 -23.89 -18.00
CA PRO A 714 -11.70 -23.86 -18.58
C PRO A 714 -12.02 -25.18 -19.29
N ASP A 715 -13.27 -25.66 -19.17
CA ASP A 715 -13.73 -26.84 -19.88
C ASP A 715 -14.05 -26.49 -21.35
N VAL A 716 -12.97 -26.47 -22.13
CA VAL A 716 -12.93 -26.26 -23.57
C VAL A 716 -11.69 -26.97 -24.12
N ASP A 717 -11.70 -27.37 -25.39
CA ASP A 717 -10.53 -28.00 -26.03
C ASP A 717 -9.28 -27.10 -25.88
N PRO A 718 -8.22 -27.56 -25.16
CA PRO A 718 -7.01 -26.78 -24.96
C PRO A 718 -6.34 -26.36 -26.26
N GLN A 719 -6.49 -27.12 -27.35
CA GLN A 719 -5.93 -26.76 -28.65
C GLN A 719 -6.61 -25.52 -29.24
N LEU A 720 -7.90 -25.28 -28.95
CA LEU A 720 -8.60 -24.07 -29.39
C LEU A 720 -8.07 -22.83 -28.68
N LEU A 721 -7.79 -22.94 -27.38
CA LEU A 721 -7.19 -21.87 -26.58
C LEU A 721 -5.77 -21.54 -27.04
N LEU A 722 -4.91 -22.57 -27.14
CA LEU A 722 -3.53 -22.41 -27.60
C LEU A 722 -3.44 -21.82 -29.01
N ALA A 723 -4.41 -22.14 -29.87
CA ALA A 723 -4.45 -21.60 -31.23
C ALA A 723 -4.62 -20.08 -31.25
N VAL A 724 -5.31 -19.46 -30.28
CA VAL A 724 -5.61 -18.02 -30.28
C VAL A 724 -4.35 -17.17 -30.44
N GLU A 725 -3.26 -17.48 -29.73
CA GLU A 725 -2.06 -16.63 -29.79
C GLU A 725 -1.27 -16.75 -31.10
N THR A 726 -1.44 -17.86 -31.82
CA THR A 726 -0.71 -18.16 -33.06
C THR A 726 -1.36 -17.59 -34.33
N LYS A 727 -2.61 -17.13 -34.24
CA LYS A 727 -3.42 -16.67 -35.38
C LYS A 727 -3.16 -15.20 -35.74
N SER A 728 -3.58 -14.79 -36.94
CA SER A 728 -3.67 -13.35 -37.28
C SER A 728 -4.91 -12.72 -36.64
N ASP A 729 -4.97 -11.39 -36.46
CA ASP A 729 -6.02 -10.77 -35.61
C ASP A 729 -7.47 -11.03 -36.06
N GLY A 730 -7.74 -11.09 -37.36
CA GLY A 730 -9.07 -11.45 -37.86
C GLY A 730 -9.43 -12.90 -37.49
N GLU A 731 -8.48 -13.82 -37.66
CA GLU A 731 -8.63 -15.22 -37.28
C GLU A 731 -8.65 -15.42 -35.75
N LYS A 732 -8.02 -14.52 -34.97
CA LYS A 732 -8.07 -14.55 -33.51
C LYS A 732 -9.48 -14.32 -33.01
N LEU A 733 -10.20 -13.34 -33.57
CA LEU A 733 -11.57 -13.06 -33.16
C LEU A 733 -12.46 -14.28 -33.40
N ASP A 734 -12.36 -14.88 -34.60
CA ASP A 734 -13.09 -16.11 -34.94
C ASP A 734 -12.73 -17.26 -33.98
N GLN A 735 -11.46 -17.39 -33.62
CA GLN A 735 -11.01 -18.41 -32.66
C GLN A 735 -11.54 -18.16 -31.25
N ILE A 736 -11.60 -16.90 -30.80
CA ILE A 736 -12.16 -16.52 -29.49
C ILE A 736 -13.68 -16.79 -29.46
N ILE A 737 -14.38 -16.48 -30.56
CA ILE A 737 -15.81 -16.83 -30.72
C ILE A 737 -15.98 -18.35 -30.59
N GLU A 738 -15.13 -19.14 -31.26
CA GLU A 738 -15.19 -20.59 -31.19
C GLU A 738 -14.91 -21.14 -29.78
N VAL A 739 -13.92 -20.57 -29.07
CA VAL A 739 -13.63 -20.92 -27.66
C VAL A 739 -14.84 -20.66 -26.77
N VAL A 740 -15.46 -19.48 -26.84
CA VAL A 740 -16.63 -19.14 -26.02
C VAL A 740 -17.85 -19.96 -26.41
N ALA A 741 -18.06 -20.20 -27.71
CA ALA A 741 -19.17 -21.00 -28.21
C ALA A 741 -19.13 -22.46 -27.76
N LYS A 742 -17.92 -23.01 -27.55
CA LYS A 742 -17.68 -24.39 -27.13
C LYS A 742 -17.41 -24.55 -25.63
N LEU A 743 -17.56 -23.47 -24.85
CA LEU A 743 -17.43 -23.51 -23.40
C LEU A 743 -18.58 -24.33 -22.82
N ASP A 744 -18.27 -25.43 -22.13
CA ASP A 744 -19.26 -26.36 -21.58
C ASP A 744 -19.63 -25.98 -20.13
N ASP A 745 -20.58 -25.06 -19.97
CA ASP A 745 -21.04 -24.57 -18.65
C ASP A 745 -19.87 -24.23 -17.70
N SER A 746 -18.88 -23.53 -18.24
CA SER A 746 -17.58 -23.28 -17.61
C SER A 746 -17.23 -21.78 -17.61
N ILE A 747 -16.04 -21.42 -17.15
CA ILE A 747 -15.56 -20.06 -16.98
C ILE A 747 -14.25 -19.85 -17.72
N VAL A 748 -14.16 -18.79 -18.55
CA VAL A 748 -12.94 -18.44 -19.27
C VAL A 748 -12.52 -17.00 -18.99
N THR A 749 -11.21 -16.80 -18.83
CA THR A 749 -10.61 -15.48 -18.64
C THR A 749 -10.10 -14.93 -19.96
N VAL A 750 -10.46 -13.68 -20.27
CA VAL A 750 -9.94 -12.91 -21.40
C VAL A 750 -9.28 -11.65 -20.85
N GLN A 751 -7.95 -11.68 -20.77
CA GLN A 751 -7.19 -10.52 -20.33
C GLN A 751 -6.93 -9.60 -21.52
N GLY A 752 -7.35 -8.35 -21.40
CA GLY A 752 -7.12 -7.34 -22.42
C GLY A 752 -6.38 -6.11 -21.90
N PRO A 753 -5.08 -5.99 -22.20
CA PRO A 753 -4.31 -4.78 -21.94
C PRO A 753 -4.92 -3.49 -22.54
N PRO A 754 -4.38 -2.30 -22.21
CA PRO A 754 -4.83 -1.03 -22.77
C PRO A 754 -4.83 -0.99 -24.30
N GLY A 755 -5.97 -0.62 -24.89
CA GLY A 755 -6.11 -0.41 -26.33
C GLY A 755 -6.18 -1.68 -27.17
N THR A 756 -6.31 -2.87 -26.56
CA THR A 756 -6.36 -4.16 -27.29
C THR A 756 -7.73 -4.52 -27.85
N GLY A 757 -8.73 -3.66 -27.64
CA GLY A 757 -10.07 -3.85 -28.19
C GLY A 757 -10.96 -4.80 -27.37
N LYS A 758 -10.78 -4.92 -26.04
CA LYS A 758 -11.66 -5.72 -25.15
C LYS A 758 -13.14 -5.59 -25.49
N THR A 759 -13.66 -4.36 -25.51
CA THR A 759 -15.08 -4.07 -25.79
C THR A 759 -15.46 -4.48 -27.21
N TYR A 760 -14.57 -4.33 -28.19
CA TYR A 760 -14.79 -4.75 -29.58
C TYR A 760 -14.86 -6.28 -29.67
N THR A 761 -13.92 -7.01 -29.06
CA THR A 761 -13.94 -8.48 -29.02
C THR A 761 -15.19 -8.98 -28.32
N ALA A 762 -15.51 -8.43 -27.15
CA ALA A 762 -16.69 -8.81 -26.38
C ALA A 762 -17.98 -8.55 -27.17
N SER A 763 -18.15 -7.39 -27.81
CA SER A 763 -19.36 -7.09 -28.58
C SER A 763 -19.58 -8.04 -29.76
N HIS A 764 -18.50 -8.48 -30.43
CA HIS A 764 -18.57 -9.45 -31.53
C HIS A 764 -18.92 -10.85 -31.05
N VAL A 765 -18.34 -11.29 -29.92
CA VAL A 765 -18.70 -12.57 -29.30
C VAL A 765 -20.16 -12.55 -28.86
N ILE A 766 -20.60 -11.48 -28.19
CA ILE A 766 -22.00 -11.32 -27.76
C ILE A 766 -22.93 -11.33 -28.97
N HIS A 767 -22.63 -10.57 -30.02
CA HIS A 767 -23.45 -10.56 -31.25
C HIS A 767 -23.57 -11.96 -31.86
N TRP A 768 -22.47 -12.71 -31.95
CA TRP A 768 -22.52 -14.09 -32.43
C TRP A 768 -23.40 -14.99 -31.55
N LEU A 769 -23.30 -14.87 -30.22
CA LEU A 769 -24.14 -15.62 -29.27
C LEU A 769 -25.63 -15.30 -29.46
N LEU A 770 -25.98 -14.02 -29.60
CA LEU A 770 -27.36 -13.57 -29.85
C LEU A 770 -27.93 -14.15 -31.15
N LYS A 771 -27.15 -14.13 -32.24
CA LYS A 771 -27.56 -14.75 -33.52
C LYS A 771 -27.82 -16.25 -33.41
N ASN A 772 -27.23 -16.91 -32.42
CA ASN A 772 -27.43 -18.32 -32.11
C ASN A 772 -28.47 -18.55 -30.99
N GLY A 773 -29.30 -17.54 -30.71
CA GLY A 773 -30.43 -17.62 -29.77
C GLY A 773 -30.03 -17.63 -28.30
N LYS A 774 -28.77 -17.34 -27.97
CA LYS A 774 -28.27 -17.38 -26.58
C LYS A 774 -28.65 -16.11 -25.83
N SER A 775 -29.03 -16.28 -24.57
CA SER A 775 -29.25 -15.17 -23.64
C SER A 775 -27.94 -14.70 -23.01
N VAL A 776 -27.72 -13.38 -22.94
CA VAL A 776 -26.46 -12.80 -22.49
C VAL A 776 -26.67 -11.77 -21.38
N GLY A 777 -26.00 -11.99 -20.25
CA GLY A 777 -25.83 -11.00 -19.18
C GLY A 777 -24.54 -10.21 -19.32
N VAL A 778 -24.58 -8.90 -19.02
CA VAL A 778 -23.41 -8.02 -18.96
C VAL A 778 -23.35 -7.35 -17.58
N THR A 779 -22.25 -7.54 -16.86
CA THR A 779 -22.04 -7.02 -15.51
C THR A 779 -20.66 -6.39 -15.33
N SER A 780 -20.56 -5.45 -14.38
CA SER A 780 -19.32 -4.82 -13.93
C SER A 780 -19.55 -4.13 -12.59
N ASN A 781 -18.50 -3.57 -11.99
CA ASN A 781 -18.59 -2.72 -10.80
C ASN A 781 -19.23 -1.35 -11.08
N SER A 782 -19.18 -0.84 -12.30
CA SER A 782 -19.69 0.49 -12.64
C SER A 782 -20.76 0.45 -13.75
N HIS A 783 -21.77 1.31 -13.63
CA HIS A 783 -22.80 1.47 -14.66
C HIS A 783 -22.17 1.87 -16.00
N LYS A 784 -21.16 2.75 -15.98
CA LYS A 784 -20.47 3.25 -17.18
C LYS A 784 -19.78 2.12 -17.98
N ALA A 785 -19.16 1.15 -17.30
CA ALA A 785 -18.53 0.02 -17.98
C ALA A 785 -19.58 -0.87 -18.67
N ILE A 786 -20.67 -1.18 -17.97
CA ILE A 786 -21.81 -1.92 -18.53
C ILE A 786 -22.37 -1.18 -19.75
N ASP A 787 -22.59 0.13 -19.64
CA ASP A 787 -23.15 0.94 -20.72
C ASP A 787 -22.26 0.92 -21.96
N ASN A 788 -20.94 1.04 -21.79
CA ASN A 788 -20.00 1.00 -22.91
C ASN A 788 -20.09 -0.30 -23.72
N LEU A 789 -20.18 -1.45 -23.04
CA LEU A 789 -20.29 -2.74 -23.71
C LEU A 789 -21.68 -2.94 -24.34
N LEU A 790 -22.76 -2.54 -23.67
CA LEU A 790 -24.10 -2.56 -24.26
C LEU A 790 -24.20 -1.68 -25.52
N ILE A 791 -23.65 -0.46 -25.49
CA ILE A 791 -23.62 0.45 -26.65
C ILE A 791 -22.88 -0.22 -27.80
N ALA A 792 -21.68 -0.75 -27.56
CA ALA A 792 -20.86 -1.37 -28.60
C ALA A 792 -21.58 -2.56 -29.26
N THR A 793 -22.21 -3.43 -28.46
CA THR A 793 -23.00 -4.55 -28.97
C THR A 793 -24.23 -4.08 -29.73
N TYR A 794 -24.99 -3.11 -29.20
CA TYR A 794 -26.19 -2.59 -29.86
C TYR A 794 -25.88 -1.97 -31.21
N LEU A 795 -24.81 -1.17 -31.31
CA LEU A 795 -24.37 -0.55 -32.56
C LEU A 795 -23.97 -1.62 -33.58
N LEU A 796 -23.23 -2.64 -33.16
CA LEU A 796 -22.85 -3.76 -34.04
C LEU A 796 -24.06 -4.53 -34.57
N CYS A 797 -25.04 -4.85 -33.71
CA CYS A 797 -26.28 -5.50 -34.13
C CYS A 797 -27.06 -4.63 -35.13
N SER A 798 -27.16 -3.33 -34.84
CA SER A 798 -27.84 -2.35 -35.70
C SER A 798 -27.16 -2.22 -37.07
N GLU A 799 -25.83 -2.17 -37.12
CA GLU A 799 -25.06 -2.16 -38.36
C GLU A 799 -25.23 -3.44 -39.18
N ALA A 800 -25.37 -4.59 -38.51
CA ALA A 800 -25.64 -5.88 -39.13
C ALA A 800 -27.10 -6.06 -39.59
N GLY A 801 -28.01 -5.16 -39.19
CA GLY A 801 -29.44 -5.25 -39.46
C GLY A 801 -30.16 -6.31 -38.63
N ASP A 802 -29.58 -6.72 -37.49
CA ASP A 802 -30.20 -7.65 -36.55
C ASP A 802 -30.88 -6.86 -35.42
N ASP A 803 -32.12 -7.23 -35.08
CA ASP A 803 -32.90 -6.60 -34.03
C ASP A 803 -33.06 -7.57 -32.85
N PHE A 804 -32.39 -7.27 -31.73
CA PHE A 804 -32.40 -8.07 -30.51
C PHE A 804 -32.86 -7.21 -29.32
N PRO A 805 -33.53 -7.79 -28.31
CA PRO A 805 -33.93 -7.06 -27.11
C PRO A 805 -32.74 -6.69 -26.22
N PHE A 806 -32.65 -5.41 -25.84
CA PHE A 806 -31.68 -4.91 -24.85
C PHE A 806 -32.42 -4.38 -23.63
N THR A 807 -32.01 -4.84 -22.44
CA THR A 807 -32.53 -4.40 -21.15
C THR A 807 -31.41 -3.87 -20.27
N LYS A 808 -31.61 -2.71 -19.65
CA LYS A 808 -30.66 -2.11 -18.69
C LYS A 808 -31.33 -1.91 -17.34
N VAL A 809 -30.71 -2.49 -16.32
CA VAL A 809 -31.16 -2.39 -14.92
C VAL A 809 -30.36 -1.32 -14.18
N GLN A 810 -31.04 -0.26 -13.73
CA GLN A 810 -30.45 0.74 -12.86
C GLN A 810 -31.50 1.58 -12.13
N PRO A 811 -31.27 2.01 -10.87
CA PRO A 811 -32.27 2.77 -10.12
C PRO A 811 -32.54 4.17 -10.70
N GLU A 812 -31.50 4.84 -11.19
CA GLU A 812 -31.54 6.23 -11.64
C GLU A 812 -31.83 6.31 -13.15
N GLU A 813 -32.62 7.29 -13.58
CA GLU A 813 -32.79 7.60 -15.01
C GLU A 813 -31.50 8.21 -15.58
N SER A 814 -31.25 7.97 -16.86
CA SER A 814 -30.04 8.37 -17.59
C SER A 814 -30.43 8.80 -18.99
N ASP A 815 -29.67 9.72 -19.58
CA ASP A 815 -29.84 10.17 -20.97
C ASP A 815 -29.60 9.05 -22.00
N ILE A 816 -29.08 7.89 -21.55
CA ILE A 816 -28.87 6.72 -22.39
C ILE A 816 -30.18 6.14 -22.95
N PHE A 817 -31.29 6.21 -22.19
CA PHE A 817 -32.58 5.66 -22.61
C PHE A 817 -33.28 6.51 -23.67
N ASP A 818 -32.91 7.79 -23.78
CA ASP A 818 -33.36 8.66 -24.87
C ASP A 818 -32.57 8.40 -26.17
N LYS A 819 -31.32 7.92 -26.02
CA LYS A 819 -30.40 7.66 -27.14
C LYS A 819 -30.57 6.27 -27.75
N TYR A 820 -30.94 5.29 -26.93
CA TYR A 820 -31.05 3.89 -27.34
C TYR A 820 -32.39 3.31 -26.90
N PRO A 821 -33.07 2.52 -27.75
CA PRO A 821 -34.42 1.99 -27.50
C PRO A 821 -34.40 0.77 -26.56
N TRP A 822 -33.70 0.89 -25.43
CA TRP A 822 -33.54 -0.19 -24.45
C TRP A 822 -34.63 -0.15 -23.39
N SER A 823 -35.02 -1.32 -22.90
CA SER A 823 -35.92 -1.44 -21.74
C SER A 823 -35.21 -0.99 -20.46
N HIS A 824 -35.80 -0.03 -19.73
CA HIS A 824 -35.29 0.43 -18.43
C HIS A 824 -36.00 -0.30 -17.28
N ILE A 825 -35.23 -1.04 -16.48
CA ILE A 825 -35.72 -1.65 -15.23
C ILE A 825 -35.08 -0.92 -14.05
N LYS A 826 -35.92 -0.40 -13.14
CA LYS A 826 -35.46 0.38 -11.98
C LYS A 826 -35.04 -0.48 -10.78
N SER A 827 -35.47 -1.73 -10.74
CA SER A 827 -35.28 -2.64 -9.61
C SER A 827 -34.67 -3.96 -10.07
N SER A 828 -33.58 -4.38 -9.43
CA SER A 828 -32.96 -5.70 -9.67
C SER A 828 -33.92 -6.87 -9.47
N ARG A 829 -35.01 -6.71 -8.70
CA ARG A 829 -36.01 -7.77 -8.50
C ARG A 829 -36.83 -8.09 -9.76
N GLU A 830 -36.87 -7.18 -10.72
CA GLU A 830 -37.66 -7.31 -11.95
C GLU A 830 -36.78 -7.70 -13.16
N ILE A 831 -35.48 -7.93 -12.95
CA ILE A 831 -34.48 -8.16 -14.00
C ILE A 831 -34.88 -9.27 -14.99
N TRP A 832 -35.47 -10.35 -14.50
CA TRP A 832 -35.83 -11.52 -15.31
C TRP A 832 -37.07 -11.30 -16.17
N GLY A 833 -37.80 -10.19 -16.00
CA GLY A 833 -38.88 -9.81 -16.91
C GLY A 833 -38.40 -9.54 -18.34
N GLY A 834 -37.10 -9.27 -18.53
CA GLY A 834 -36.47 -9.06 -19.84
C GLY A 834 -35.98 -10.33 -20.54
N LEU A 835 -36.00 -11.50 -19.88
CA LEU A 835 -35.44 -12.76 -20.41
C LEU A 835 -36.46 -13.61 -21.20
N ALA A 836 -37.45 -12.96 -21.83
CA ALA A 836 -38.61 -13.64 -22.41
C ALA A 836 -38.43 -14.10 -23.86
N GLU A 837 -37.32 -13.73 -24.52
CA GLU A 837 -37.11 -13.90 -25.96
C GLU A 837 -35.74 -14.55 -26.28
N ASP A 838 -35.69 -15.33 -27.36
CA ASP A 838 -34.45 -15.91 -27.87
C ASP A 838 -33.49 -14.80 -28.33
N GLY A 839 -32.23 -14.85 -27.89
CA GLY A 839 -31.22 -13.85 -28.27
C GLY A 839 -31.45 -12.48 -27.63
N CYS A 840 -31.37 -12.37 -26.30
CA CYS A 840 -31.53 -11.12 -25.56
C CYS A 840 -30.27 -10.72 -24.76
N VAL A 841 -30.12 -9.41 -24.49
CA VAL A 841 -29.04 -8.84 -23.68
C VAL A 841 -29.58 -8.12 -22.45
N ILE A 842 -29.07 -8.46 -21.27
CA ILE A 842 -29.39 -7.79 -20.00
C ILE A 842 -28.12 -7.18 -19.41
N GLY A 843 -28.10 -5.87 -19.18
CA GLY A 843 -27.03 -5.19 -18.44
C GLY A 843 -27.44 -4.82 -17.02
N ALA A 844 -26.71 -5.32 -16.02
CA ALA A 844 -26.94 -4.99 -14.62
C ALA A 844 -25.64 -5.09 -13.82
N THR A 845 -25.53 -4.36 -12.70
CA THR A 845 -24.43 -4.59 -11.74
C THR A 845 -24.57 -5.96 -11.07
N ALA A 846 -23.56 -6.39 -10.30
CA ALA A 846 -23.58 -7.66 -9.56
C ALA A 846 -24.89 -7.92 -8.78
N TRP A 847 -25.45 -6.90 -8.13
CA TRP A 847 -26.75 -7.00 -7.43
C TRP A 847 -27.90 -7.57 -8.27
N GLY A 848 -27.92 -7.30 -9.58
CA GLY A 848 -28.92 -7.83 -10.51
C GLY A 848 -28.80 -9.34 -10.70
N PHE A 849 -27.58 -9.79 -10.96
CA PHE A 849 -27.25 -11.20 -11.20
C PHE A 849 -27.05 -12.02 -9.92
N SER A 850 -27.25 -11.42 -8.74
CA SER A 850 -27.27 -12.11 -7.43
C SER A 850 -28.69 -12.24 -6.86
N THR A 851 -29.72 -12.03 -7.68
CA THR A 851 -31.12 -12.28 -7.28
C THR A 851 -31.51 -13.73 -7.53
N SER A 852 -32.65 -14.18 -6.99
CA SER A 852 -33.24 -15.46 -7.38
C SER A 852 -34.03 -15.31 -8.69
N GLY A 853 -33.90 -16.28 -9.61
CA GLY A 853 -34.67 -16.27 -10.85
C GLY A 853 -34.14 -17.19 -11.93
N ALA A 854 -34.17 -16.72 -13.17
CA ALA A 854 -33.74 -17.46 -14.35
C ALA A 854 -32.23 -17.26 -14.60
N GLU A 855 -31.61 -18.22 -15.29
CA GLU A 855 -30.19 -18.15 -15.65
C GLU A 855 -30.02 -17.60 -17.08
N VAL A 856 -28.94 -16.83 -17.30
CA VAL A 856 -28.45 -16.54 -18.65
C VAL A 856 -27.55 -17.67 -19.15
N ASP A 857 -27.50 -17.88 -20.46
CA ASP A 857 -26.55 -18.83 -21.05
C ASP A 857 -25.11 -18.36 -20.87
N TYR A 858 -24.86 -17.05 -21.04
CA TYR A 858 -23.53 -16.45 -20.86
C TYR A 858 -23.58 -15.18 -20.02
N LEU A 859 -22.68 -15.08 -19.04
CA LEU A 859 -22.46 -13.86 -18.27
C LEU A 859 -21.08 -13.26 -18.58
N PHE A 860 -21.06 -12.04 -19.09
CA PHE A 860 -19.86 -11.27 -19.35
C PHE A 860 -19.58 -10.35 -18.17
N VAL A 861 -18.46 -10.59 -17.47
CA VAL A 861 -17.99 -9.77 -16.37
C VAL A 861 -16.90 -8.83 -16.91
N ASP A 862 -17.27 -7.58 -17.21
CA ASP A 862 -16.33 -6.57 -17.69
C ASP A 862 -15.62 -5.85 -16.53
N GLU A 863 -14.39 -5.42 -16.77
CA GLU A 863 -13.45 -4.93 -15.75
C GLU A 863 -13.27 -5.94 -14.58
N ALA A 864 -13.15 -7.23 -14.90
CA ALA A 864 -13.02 -8.33 -13.93
C ALA A 864 -11.85 -8.17 -12.95
N GLY A 865 -10.78 -7.45 -13.32
CA GLY A 865 -9.68 -7.07 -12.40
C GLY A 865 -10.10 -6.10 -11.29
N GLN A 866 -11.31 -5.55 -11.34
CA GLN A 866 -11.89 -4.73 -10.28
C GLN A 866 -12.99 -5.46 -9.51
N VAL A 867 -13.54 -6.56 -10.02
CA VAL A 867 -14.64 -7.29 -9.38
C VAL A 867 -14.08 -8.27 -8.36
N SER A 868 -14.60 -8.29 -7.14
CA SER A 868 -14.14 -9.19 -6.08
C SER A 868 -14.60 -10.64 -6.29
N LEU A 869 -13.85 -11.59 -5.72
CA LEU A 869 -14.23 -13.01 -5.76
C LEU A 869 -15.62 -13.28 -5.16
N ALA A 870 -16.00 -12.56 -4.10
CA ALA A 870 -17.33 -12.65 -3.49
C ALA A 870 -18.46 -12.27 -4.46
N LYS A 871 -18.28 -11.22 -5.26
CA LYS A 871 -19.25 -10.83 -6.29
C LYS A 871 -19.35 -11.90 -7.39
N LEU A 872 -18.22 -12.48 -7.81
CA LEU A 872 -18.25 -13.58 -8.79
C LEU A 872 -19.03 -14.79 -8.25
N ALA A 873 -18.78 -15.20 -7.01
CA ALA A 873 -19.50 -16.30 -6.39
C ALA A 873 -21.01 -16.05 -6.38
N ALA A 874 -21.44 -14.85 -6.00
CA ALA A 874 -22.86 -14.50 -5.99
C ALA A 874 -23.49 -14.50 -7.40
N MET A 875 -22.80 -13.92 -8.40
CA MET A 875 -23.29 -13.83 -9.78
C MET A 875 -23.27 -15.17 -10.53
N SER A 876 -22.40 -16.11 -10.13
CA SER A 876 -22.30 -17.40 -10.81
C SER A 876 -23.60 -18.21 -10.72
N THR A 877 -24.44 -17.94 -9.72
CA THR A 877 -25.73 -18.62 -9.51
C THR A 877 -26.77 -18.37 -10.60
N GLN A 878 -26.57 -17.36 -11.44
CA GLN A 878 -27.51 -16.95 -12.49
C GLN A 878 -26.91 -17.05 -13.89
N ALA A 879 -25.85 -17.86 -14.05
CA ALA A 879 -25.16 -18.03 -15.33
C ALA A 879 -24.69 -19.47 -15.53
N ARG A 880 -24.87 -19.99 -16.74
CA ARG A 880 -24.32 -21.29 -17.15
C ARG A 880 -22.84 -21.21 -17.49
N SER A 881 -22.48 -20.26 -18.33
CA SER A 881 -21.09 -19.98 -18.73
C SER A 881 -20.69 -18.56 -18.38
N ILE A 882 -19.43 -18.35 -17.99
CA ILE A 882 -18.93 -17.04 -17.55
C ILE A 882 -17.70 -16.62 -18.37
N VAL A 883 -17.70 -15.39 -18.87
CA VAL A 883 -16.55 -14.78 -19.57
C VAL A 883 -16.05 -13.60 -18.76
N CYS A 884 -14.87 -13.75 -18.15
CA CYS A 884 -14.23 -12.72 -17.34
C CYS A 884 -13.31 -11.85 -18.19
N LEU A 885 -13.70 -10.61 -18.44
CA LEU A 885 -12.97 -9.64 -19.25
C LEU A 885 -12.34 -8.57 -18.37
N GLY A 886 -11.04 -8.36 -18.48
CA GLY A 886 -10.41 -7.30 -17.70
C GLY A 886 -8.89 -7.28 -17.80
N ASP A 887 -8.27 -6.60 -16.85
CA ASP A 887 -6.83 -6.54 -16.75
C ASP A 887 -6.41 -6.16 -15.31
N GLN A 888 -5.82 -7.11 -14.59
CA GLN A 888 -5.32 -6.94 -13.23
C GLN A 888 -4.11 -6.02 -13.13
N MET A 889 -3.45 -5.71 -14.26
CA MET A 889 -2.37 -4.72 -14.32
C MET A 889 -2.88 -3.27 -14.43
N GLN A 890 -4.20 -3.04 -14.46
CA GLN A 890 -4.84 -1.71 -14.36
C GLN A 890 -5.36 -1.44 -12.94
N LEU A 891 -6.05 -0.33 -12.69
CA LEU A 891 -6.42 0.09 -11.34
C LEU A 891 -7.24 -1.00 -10.61
N PRO A 892 -6.78 -1.48 -9.43
CA PRO A 892 -7.55 -2.43 -8.63
C PRO A 892 -8.69 -1.72 -7.88
N GLN A 893 -9.65 -2.51 -7.39
CA GLN A 893 -10.64 -2.00 -6.42
C GLN A 893 -9.96 -1.85 -5.04
N PRO A 894 -10.12 -0.71 -4.33
CA PRO A 894 -9.66 -0.58 -2.96
C PRO A 894 -10.44 -1.52 -2.03
N ILE A 895 -9.72 -2.31 -1.23
CA ILE A 895 -10.25 -3.14 -0.15
C ILE A 895 -10.04 -2.41 1.16
N GLN A 896 -11.02 -2.46 2.07
CA GLN A 896 -10.98 -1.66 3.29
C GLN A 896 -10.41 -2.40 4.51
N VAL A 897 -10.49 -3.74 4.53
CA VAL A 897 -9.98 -4.58 5.62
C VAL A 897 -9.18 -5.76 5.10
N THR A 898 -8.33 -6.33 5.95
CA THR A 898 -7.71 -7.64 5.68
C THR A 898 -8.77 -8.72 5.78
N HIS A 899 -8.84 -9.59 4.76
CA HIS A 899 -9.72 -10.76 4.76
C HIS A 899 -8.90 -12.05 4.89
N PRO A 900 -9.50 -13.14 5.42
CA PRO A 900 -8.82 -14.43 5.49
C PRO A 900 -8.60 -15.04 4.09
N GLY A 901 -7.41 -15.63 3.90
CA GLY A 901 -6.99 -16.24 2.64
C GLY A 901 -7.08 -15.27 1.45
N ASP A 902 -7.47 -15.79 0.29
CA ASP A 902 -7.53 -15.03 -0.97
C ASP A 902 -8.89 -14.35 -1.23
N SER A 903 -9.78 -14.29 -0.23
CA SER A 903 -11.15 -13.75 -0.42
C SER A 903 -11.18 -12.26 -0.76
N ALA A 904 -10.11 -11.54 -0.42
CA ALA A 904 -9.84 -10.16 -0.79
C ALA A 904 -9.56 -9.98 -2.30
N CYS A 905 -9.07 -10.99 -3.02
CA CYS A 905 -8.60 -10.82 -4.39
C CYS A 905 -9.72 -10.40 -5.37
N SER A 906 -9.34 -9.64 -6.40
CA SER A 906 -10.17 -9.52 -7.60
C SER A 906 -10.25 -10.87 -8.32
N ILE A 907 -11.21 -11.03 -9.24
CA ILE A 907 -11.34 -12.23 -10.07
C ILE A 907 -10.00 -12.55 -10.74
N LEU A 908 -9.37 -11.56 -11.36
CA LEU A 908 -8.14 -11.78 -12.11
C LEU A 908 -6.91 -11.95 -11.22
N ASP A 909 -6.80 -11.23 -10.10
CA ASP A 909 -5.69 -11.44 -9.14
C ASP A 909 -5.75 -12.84 -8.53
N TYR A 910 -6.96 -13.32 -8.21
CA TYR A 910 -7.16 -14.66 -7.67
C TYR A 910 -6.70 -15.76 -8.63
N PHE A 911 -7.03 -15.59 -9.92
CA PHE A 911 -6.78 -16.59 -10.95
C PHE A 911 -5.33 -16.57 -11.47
N LEU A 912 -4.73 -15.38 -11.59
CA LEU A 912 -3.41 -15.19 -12.19
C LEU A 912 -2.28 -15.11 -11.17
N GLN A 913 -2.60 -14.82 -9.90
CA GLN A 913 -1.63 -14.64 -8.83
C GLN A 913 -0.55 -13.63 -9.26
N ASP A 914 0.74 -13.96 -9.11
CA ASP A 914 1.86 -13.08 -9.50
C ASP A 914 2.12 -13.02 -11.01
N THR A 915 1.34 -13.73 -11.83
CA THR A 915 1.55 -13.77 -13.28
C THR A 915 0.97 -12.51 -13.95
N PRO A 916 1.78 -11.68 -14.63
CA PRO A 916 1.30 -10.42 -15.22
C PRO A 916 0.38 -10.61 -16.42
N THR A 917 0.47 -11.76 -17.08
CA THR A 917 -0.29 -12.10 -18.29
C THR A 917 -0.90 -13.48 -18.20
N VAL A 918 -2.14 -13.67 -18.65
CA VAL A 918 -2.77 -15.00 -18.69
C VAL A 918 -1.97 -15.96 -19.57
N PRO A 919 -1.61 -17.16 -19.06
CA PRO A 919 -0.99 -18.20 -19.87
C PRO A 919 -1.92 -18.72 -20.97
N PRO A 920 -1.41 -19.10 -22.16
CA PRO A 920 -2.22 -19.54 -23.30
C PRO A 920 -3.15 -20.72 -23.01
N GLU A 921 -2.78 -21.60 -22.08
CA GLU A 921 -3.56 -22.76 -21.67
C GLU A 921 -4.67 -22.42 -20.65
N LYS A 922 -4.57 -21.29 -19.95
CA LYS A 922 -5.51 -20.87 -18.89
C LYS A 922 -6.59 -19.91 -19.38
N GLY A 923 -6.39 -19.27 -20.53
CA GLY A 923 -7.32 -18.26 -21.05
C GLY A 923 -6.73 -17.50 -22.24
N VAL A 924 -7.36 -16.38 -22.57
CA VAL A 924 -7.02 -15.59 -23.77
C VAL A 924 -6.30 -14.30 -23.38
N PHE A 925 -5.08 -14.11 -23.88
CA PHE A 925 -4.37 -12.83 -23.79
C PHE A 925 -4.51 -12.04 -25.11
N LEU A 926 -5.15 -10.86 -25.06
CA LEU A 926 -5.24 -9.97 -26.23
C LEU A 926 -3.90 -9.26 -26.45
N ASN A 927 -3.01 -9.89 -27.20
CA ASN A 927 -1.61 -9.51 -27.32
C ASN A 927 -1.29 -8.34 -28.28
N ARG A 928 -2.28 -7.63 -28.83
CA ARG A 928 -2.06 -6.50 -29.75
C ARG A 928 -2.85 -5.26 -29.37
N THR A 929 -2.18 -4.12 -29.20
CA THR A 929 -2.82 -2.80 -28.98
C THR A 929 -3.03 -2.04 -30.29
N TYR A 930 -4.20 -1.42 -30.44
CA TYR A 930 -4.61 -0.58 -31.58
C TYR A 930 -4.62 0.92 -31.26
N ARG A 931 -4.00 1.28 -30.13
CA ARG A 931 -3.92 2.64 -29.60
C ARG A 931 -2.51 3.22 -29.66
N MET A 932 -1.55 2.51 -29.08
CA MET A 932 -0.25 3.07 -28.70
C MET A 932 0.77 2.94 -29.83
N HIS A 933 1.47 4.03 -30.15
CA HIS A 933 2.69 4.02 -30.95
C HIS A 933 3.76 3.13 -30.29
N LYS A 934 4.61 2.45 -31.08
CA LYS A 934 5.64 1.51 -30.55
C LYS A 934 6.53 2.10 -29.45
N GLY A 935 6.83 3.40 -29.52
CA GLY A 935 7.64 4.10 -28.51
C GLY A 935 6.95 4.30 -27.15
N VAL A 936 5.63 4.19 -27.10
CA VAL A 936 4.88 4.17 -25.84
C VAL A 936 4.66 2.72 -25.41
N ASN A 937 4.21 1.88 -26.35
CA ASN A 937 3.92 0.47 -26.09
C ASN A 937 5.16 -0.31 -25.66
N GLY A 938 6.36 0.00 -26.17
CA GLY A 938 7.58 -0.74 -25.88
C GLY A 938 7.88 -0.81 -24.37
N PHE A 939 7.79 0.32 -23.67
CA PHE A 939 7.94 0.36 -22.21
C PHE A 939 6.82 -0.41 -21.50
N ILE A 940 5.56 -0.17 -21.87
CA ILE A 940 4.40 -0.82 -21.22
C ILE A 940 4.45 -2.34 -21.42
N SER A 941 4.74 -2.80 -22.62
CA SER A 941 4.86 -4.20 -22.95
C SER A 941 5.94 -4.88 -22.12
N ASP A 942 7.17 -4.36 -22.16
CA ASP A 942 8.33 -4.92 -21.47
C ASP A 942 8.20 -4.84 -19.93
N ALA A 943 7.81 -3.69 -19.40
CA ALA A 943 7.81 -3.45 -17.95
C ALA A 943 6.56 -3.94 -17.23
N ILE A 944 5.44 -4.16 -17.94
CA ILE A 944 4.14 -4.48 -17.32
C ILE A 944 3.59 -5.82 -17.80
N TYR A 945 3.75 -6.16 -19.08
CA TYR A 945 3.17 -7.35 -19.71
C TYR A 945 4.22 -8.34 -20.23
N SER A 946 5.41 -8.35 -19.64
CA SER A 946 6.52 -9.29 -19.95
C SER A 946 6.88 -9.38 -21.44
N GLY A 947 6.78 -8.26 -22.16
CA GLY A 947 7.08 -8.16 -23.59
C GLY A 947 6.01 -8.78 -24.51
N ARG A 948 4.90 -9.30 -23.97
CA ARG A 948 3.87 -10.02 -24.77
C ARG A 948 2.89 -9.08 -25.49
N LEU A 949 2.88 -7.78 -25.17
CA LEU A 949 1.98 -6.81 -25.81
C LEU A 949 2.64 -6.18 -27.05
N GLY A 950 2.22 -6.59 -28.24
CA GLY A 950 2.60 -5.95 -29.50
C GLY A 950 1.71 -4.74 -29.83
N ASN A 951 2.14 -3.91 -30.79
CA ASN A 951 1.32 -2.83 -31.34
C ASN A 951 0.87 -3.12 -32.78
N ASP A 952 -0.23 -2.51 -33.18
CA ASP A 952 -0.64 -2.46 -34.58
C ASP A 952 0.31 -1.53 -35.39
N PRO A 953 0.83 -1.96 -36.55
CA PRO A 953 1.74 -1.19 -37.38
C PRO A 953 1.17 0.16 -37.84
N ALA A 954 -0.15 0.30 -37.97
CA ALA A 954 -0.75 1.59 -38.30
C ALA A 954 -0.53 2.62 -37.17
N CYS A 955 -0.35 2.16 -35.92
CA CYS A 955 -0.05 3.04 -34.80
C CYS A 955 1.35 3.67 -34.89
N ASP A 956 2.27 3.10 -35.68
CA ASP A 956 3.62 3.64 -35.91
C ASP A 956 3.60 4.88 -36.81
N CYS A 957 2.49 5.14 -37.51
CA CYS A 957 2.30 6.37 -38.27
C CYS A 957 1.94 7.57 -37.37
N GLN A 958 1.64 7.32 -36.09
CA GLN A 958 1.17 8.37 -35.19
C GLN A 958 2.33 9.26 -34.72
N GLU A 959 2.25 10.56 -34.98
CA GLU A 959 3.31 11.50 -34.65
C GLU A 959 2.76 12.87 -34.27
N ILE A 960 3.29 13.46 -33.18
CA ILE A 960 3.06 14.86 -32.84
C ILE A 960 4.09 15.74 -33.55
N GLN A 961 3.64 16.54 -34.50
CA GLN A 961 4.45 17.55 -35.16
C GLN A 961 4.50 18.80 -34.29
N LEU A 962 5.45 18.80 -33.35
CA LEU A 962 5.65 19.88 -32.38
C LEU A 962 5.99 21.20 -33.07
N ALA A 963 5.17 22.22 -32.83
CA ALA A 963 5.38 23.60 -33.22
C ALA A 963 6.00 24.41 -32.07
N GLY A 964 6.58 25.57 -32.41
CA GLY A 964 7.09 26.54 -31.43
C GLY A 964 8.51 26.27 -30.90
N SER A 965 8.96 27.14 -29.99
CA SER A 965 10.32 27.15 -29.43
C SER A 965 10.60 26.04 -28.41
N ARG A 966 9.57 25.27 -28.01
CA ARG A 966 9.68 24.19 -27.01
C ARG A 966 9.90 22.80 -27.61
N ARG A 967 10.04 22.70 -28.94
CA ARG A 967 10.47 21.47 -29.63
C ARG A 967 11.78 20.91 -29.04
N GLU A 968 12.71 21.80 -28.68
CA GLU A 968 13.99 21.41 -28.07
C GLU A 968 13.81 20.82 -26.65
N SER A 969 12.81 21.28 -25.89
CA SER A 969 12.56 20.80 -24.52
C SER A 969 11.76 19.49 -24.41
N VAL A 970 10.95 19.16 -25.43
CA VAL A 970 10.14 17.93 -25.44
C VAL A 970 10.80 16.82 -26.28
N GLY A 971 11.65 17.18 -27.26
CA GLY A 971 12.32 16.22 -28.15
C GLY A 971 11.39 15.71 -29.26
N ALA A 972 11.48 14.42 -29.62
CA ALA A 972 10.64 13.87 -30.68
C ALA A 972 9.16 13.79 -30.29
N GLY A 973 8.26 13.84 -31.28
CA GLY A 973 6.81 13.83 -31.10
C GLY A 973 6.18 12.46 -30.77
N THR A 974 6.98 11.47 -30.38
CA THR A 974 6.53 10.10 -30.12
C THR A 974 7.26 9.45 -28.95
N GLY A 975 6.59 8.48 -28.32
CA GLY A 975 7.13 7.68 -27.23
C GLY A 975 6.95 8.33 -25.86
N ILE A 976 7.83 8.00 -24.93
CA ILE A 976 7.80 8.51 -23.56
C ILE A 976 8.90 9.55 -23.37
N ARG A 977 8.60 10.64 -22.67
CA ARG A 977 9.57 11.66 -22.26
C ARG A 977 9.53 11.80 -20.75
N TYR A 978 10.70 11.77 -20.11
CA TYR A 978 10.84 12.03 -18.69
C TYR A 978 11.49 13.39 -18.52
N LEU A 979 10.76 14.36 -17.99
CA LEU A 979 11.22 15.73 -17.76
C LEU A 979 11.39 15.96 -16.26
N GLU A 980 12.61 16.32 -15.88
CA GLU A 980 12.95 16.61 -14.49
C GLU A 980 12.83 18.10 -14.20
N THR A 981 12.34 18.42 -13.01
CA THR A 981 12.36 19.76 -12.43
C THR A 981 12.88 19.69 -11.01
N ALA A 982 13.60 20.72 -10.56
CA ALA A 982 14.13 20.75 -9.21
C ALA A 982 13.11 21.36 -8.25
N HIS A 983 12.67 20.59 -7.24
CA HIS A 983 11.90 21.12 -6.12
C HIS A 983 12.03 20.20 -4.89
N SER A 984 11.83 20.77 -3.69
CA SER A 984 11.98 20.07 -2.41
C SER A 984 10.76 20.30 -1.50
N GLY A 985 10.40 19.31 -0.70
CA GLY A 985 9.35 19.42 0.33
C GLY A 985 7.90 19.38 -0.17
N ASN A 986 7.67 19.31 -1.49
CA ASN A 986 6.34 19.13 -2.07
C ASN A 986 5.85 17.69 -1.83
N LYS A 987 4.65 17.52 -1.27
CA LYS A 987 4.03 16.21 -0.95
C LYS A 987 2.83 15.83 -1.81
N GLN A 988 2.05 16.84 -2.23
CA GLN A 988 0.76 16.67 -2.93
C GLN A 988 0.60 17.57 -4.17
N ALA A 989 1.33 18.68 -4.23
CA ALA A 989 1.34 19.60 -5.36
C ALA A 989 2.70 20.27 -5.48
N SER A 990 3.08 20.61 -6.71
CA SER A 990 4.32 21.25 -7.09
C SER A 990 4.01 22.36 -8.08
N GLN A 991 4.21 23.60 -7.64
CA GLN A 991 4.07 24.78 -8.51
C GLN A 991 5.13 24.76 -9.61
N GLU A 992 6.31 24.24 -9.29
CA GLU A 992 7.43 24.09 -10.19
C GLU A 992 7.07 23.14 -11.36
N GLU A 993 6.38 22.03 -11.10
CA GLU A 993 5.85 21.18 -12.16
C GLU A 993 4.75 21.89 -12.97
N VAL A 994 3.86 22.66 -12.33
CA VAL A 994 2.82 23.44 -13.01
C VAL A 994 3.43 24.45 -13.98
N ASP A 995 4.47 25.16 -13.55
CA ASP A 995 5.17 26.18 -14.32
C ASP A 995 5.96 25.58 -15.50
N LEU A 996 6.37 24.31 -15.38
CA LEU A 996 6.98 23.55 -16.48
C LEU A 996 5.92 23.01 -17.47
N ILE A 997 4.80 22.50 -16.96
CA ILE A 997 3.74 21.87 -17.77
C ILE A 997 2.97 22.89 -18.60
N ALA A 998 2.60 24.03 -18.04
CA ALA A 998 1.72 24.97 -18.73
C ALA A 998 2.27 25.49 -20.07
N PRO A 999 3.55 25.91 -20.17
CA PRO A 999 4.15 26.29 -21.46
C PRO A 999 4.21 25.12 -22.48
N ILE A 1000 4.33 23.87 -22.01
CA ILE A 1000 4.31 22.69 -22.88
C ILE A 1000 2.91 22.54 -23.50
N VAL A 1001 1.86 22.67 -22.69
CA VAL A 1001 0.47 22.62 -23.18
C VAL A 1001 0.18 23.75 -24.17
N GLU A 1002 0.62 24.98 -23.89
CA GLU A 1002 0.50 26.12 -24.79
C GLU A 1002 1.17 25.83 -26.16
N SER A 1003 2.37 25.25 -26.17
CA SER A 1003 3.08 24.85 -27.40
C SER A 1003 2.40 23.71 -28.15
N LEU A 1004 1.82 22.74 -27.43
CA LEU A 1004 1.09 21.62 -28.01
C LEU A 1004 -0.19 22.09 -28.71
N HIS A 1005 -0.84 23.13 -28.20
CA HIS A 1005 -2.02 23.73 -28.84
C HIS A 1005 -1.70 24.36 -30.21
N GLU A 1006 -0.45 24.75 -30.47
CA GLU A 1006 0.01 25.24 -31.78
C GLU A 1006 0.47 24.12 -32.72
N SER A 1007 0.54 22.88 -32.22
CA SER A 1007 1.10 21.72 -32.92
C SER A 1007 0.04 20.94 -33.70
N SER A 1008 0.47 20.04 -34.59
CA SER A 1008 -0.42 19.11 -35.30
C SER A 1008 -0.12 17.65 -34.97
N TRP A 1009 -1.10 16.78 -35.15
CA TRP A 1009 -0.98 15.34 -34.95
C TRP A 1009 -1.31 14.61 -36.26
N VAL A 1010 -0.45 13.66 -36.64
CA VAL A 1010 -0.72 12.67 -37.69
C VAL A 1010 -1.33 11.44 -37.02
N ASP A 1011 -2.55 11.08 -37.37
CA ASP A 1011 -3.23 9.92 -36.80
C ASP A 1011 -2.76 8.59 -37.41
N LYS A 1012 -3.29 7.47 -36.90
CA LYS A 1012 -2.95 6.12 -37.40
C LYS A 1012 -3.38 5.85 -38.85
N LYS A 1013 -4.21 6.72 -39.44
CA LYS A 1013 -4.60 6.67 -40.86
C LYS A 1013 -3.71 7.56 -41.73
N GLY A 1014 -2.70 8.22 -41.15
CA GLY A 1014 -1.83 9.18 -41.82
C GLY A 1014 -2.49 10.54 -42.04
N ILE A 1015 -3.60 10.83 -41.38
CA ILE A 1015 -4.32 12.10 -41.54
C ILE A 1015 -3.74 13.11 -40.54
N GLN A 1016 -3.20 14.21 -41.06
CA GLN A 1016 -2.72 15.32 -40.26
C GLN A 1016 -3.89 16.23 -39.86
N LYS A 1017 -3.97 16.59 -38.57
CA LYS A 1017 -4.94 17.55 -38.03
C LYS A 1017 -4.31 18.42 -36.94
N PRO A 1018 -4.78 19.65 -36.71
CA PRO A 1018 -4.35 20.45 -35.57
C PRO A 1018 -4.72 19.75 -34.26
N LEU A 1019 -3.89 19.88 -33.22
CA LEU A 1019 -4.25 19.44 -31.88
C LEU A 1019 -5.32 20.35 -31.29
N THR A 1020 -6.28 19.76 -30.61
CA THR A 1020 -7.33 20.47 -29.87
C THR A 1020 -7.18 20.21 -28.36
N PRO A 1021 -7.84 20.98 -27.48
CA PRO A 1021 -7.83 20.69 -26.05
C PRO A 1021 -8.31 19.28 -25.69
N GLU A 1022 -9.17 18.66 -26.51
CA GLU A 1022 -9.63 17.29 -26.33
C GLU A 1022 -8.55 16.25 -26.61
N ASP A 1023 -7.51 16.62 -27.36
CA ASP A 1023 -6.40 15.76 -27.75
C ASP A 1023 -5.23 15.79 -26.73
N ILE A 1024 -5.33 16.61 -25.67
CA ILE A 1024 -4.29 16.78 -24.64
C ILE A 1024 -4.87 16.42 -23.27
N LEU A 1025 -4.29 15.42 -22.64
CA LEU A 1025 -4.63 14.98 -21.29
C LEU A 1025 -3.53 15.39 -20.32
N VAL A 1026 -3.86 16.04 -19.21
CA VAL A 1026 -2.95 16.27 -18.10
C VAL A 1026 -3.46 15.54 -16.87
N VAL A 1027 -2.65 14.63 -16.36
CA VAL A 1027 -3.01 13.76 -15.22
C VAL A 1027 -2.08 13.99 -14.05
N ALA A 1028 -2.65 13.99 -12.85
CA ALA A 1028 -1.90 14.06 -11.61
C ALA A 1028 -2.50 13.10 -10.56
N PRO A 1029 -1.71 12.55 -9.63
CA PRO A 1029 -2.17 11.64 -8.58
C PRO A 1029 -3.05 12.33 -7.54
N PHE A 1030 -2.83 13.62 -7.27
CA PHE A 1030 -3.53 14.37 -6.22
C PHE A 1030 -4.44 15.45 -6.80
N ASN A 1031 -5.61 15.61 -6.17
CA ASN A 1031 -6.56 16.67 -6.53
C ASN A 1031 -5.99 18.08 -6.31
N TYR A 1032 -5.09 18.27 -5.34
CA TYR A 1032 -4.48 19.57 -5.09
C TYR A 1032 -3.65 20.02 -6.31
N GLN A 1033 -2.80 19.15 -6.86
CA GLN A 1033 -2.11 19.41 -8.12
C GLN A 1033 -3.08 19.61 -9.30
N VAL A 1034 -4.13 18.78 -9.41
CA VAL A 1034 -5.13 18.93 -10.48
C VAL A 1034 -5.76 20.33 -10.46
N ASN A 1035 -6.07 20.86 -9.27
CA ASN A 1035 -6.64 22.18 -9.11
C ASN A 1035 -5.63 23.27 -9.53
N GLU A 1036 -4.36 23.18 -9.13
CA GLU A 1036 -3.32 24.14 -9.55
C GLU A 1036 -3.06 24.10 -11.07
N LEU A 1037 -3.01 22.90 -11.65
CA LEU A 1037 -2.91 22.72 -13.10
C LEU A 1037 -4.12 23.31 -13.83
N LYS A 1038 -5.35 23.09 -13.34
CA LYS A 1038 -6.56 23.68 -13.94
C LYS A 1038 -6.53 25.21 -13.93
N LYS A 1039 -6.11 25.81 -12.80
CA LYS A 1039 -5.98 27.28 -12.68
C LYS A 1039 -4.99 27.83 -13.70
N ARG A 1040 -3.87 27.15 -13.92
CA ARG A 1040 -2.79 27.64 -14.80
C ARG A 1040 -2.97 27.30 -16.28
N VAL A 1041 -3.46 26.11 -16.59
CA VAL A 1041 -3.63 25.58 -17.97
C VAL A 1041 -4.98 26.01 -18.57
N GLY A 1042 -6.01 26.17 -17.75
CA GLY A 1042 -7.35 26.54 -18.20
C GLY A 1042 -7.95 25.53 -19.18
N ASN A 1043 -8.58 26.03 -20.25
CA ASN A 1043 -9.27 25.22 -21.26
C ASN A 1043 -8.37 24.70 -22.38
N LEU A 1044 -7.04 24.79 -22.23
CA LEU A 1044 -6.09 24.34 -23.25
C LEU A 1044 -5.88 22.81 -23.25
N ALA A 1045 -6.26 22.13 -22.17
CA ALA A 1045 -6.18 20.68 -22.04
C ALA A 1045 -7.20 20.14 -21.03
N ARG A 1046 -7.42 18.83 -21.05
CA ARG A 1046 -8.26 18.14 -20.08
C ARG A 1046 -7.43 17.72 -18.87
N VAL A 1047 -7.72 18.31 -17.71
CA VAL A 1047 -6.95 18.10 -16.47
C VAL A 1047 -7.76 17.30 -15.44
N GLY A 1048 -7.17 16.26 -14.85
CA GLY A 1048 -7.87 15.39 -13.90
C GLY A 1048 -6.97 14.33 -13.26
N THR A 1049 -7.53 13.50 -12.39
CA THR A 1049 -6.79 12.38 -11.79
C THR A 1049 -6.71 11.19 -12.74
N VAL A 1050 -5.78 10.27 -12.49
CA VAL A 1050 -5.64 9.03 -13.27
C VAL A 1050 -6.94 8.24 -13.32
N ASP A 1051 -7.65 8.14 -12.18
CA ASP A 1051 -8.91 7.40 -12.03
C ASP A 1051 -10.04 8.00 -12.89
N LEU A 1052 -10.11 9.33 -13.04
CA LEU A 1052 -11.14 10.02 -13.85
C LEU A 1052 -11.03 9.67 -15.34
N PHE A 1053 -9.81 9.42 -15.80
CA PHE A 1053 -9.52 9.16 -17.21
C PHE A 1053 -9.37 7.68 -17.56
N GLN A 1054 -9.78 6.78 -16.65
CA GLN A 1054 -9.88 5.36 -16.98
C GLN A 1054 -10.81 5.15 -18.21
N GLY A 1055 -10.35 4.30 -19.12
CA GLY A 1055 -11.03 4.02 -20.39
C GLY A 1055 -10.85 5.08 -21.49
N GLN A 1056 -10.35 6.27 -21.17
CA GLN A 1056 -10.17 7.36 -22.13
C GLN A 1056 -8.82 7.25 -22.86
N GLU A 1057 -8.59 8.07 -23.88
CA GLU A 1057 -7.34 8.11 -24.64
C GLU A 1057 -7.15 9.48 -25.31
N ALA A 1058 -5.90 9.89 -25.48
CA ALA A 1058 -5.54 11.17 -26.11
C ALA A 1058 -4.23 11.02 -26.91
N PRO A 1059 -4.06 11.77 -28.02
CA PRO A 1059 -2.78 11.89 -28.72
C PRO A 1059 -1.59 12.17 -27.80
N VAL A 1060 -1.76 13.10 -26.86
CA VAL A 1060 -0.74 13.50 -25.89
C VAL A 1060 -1.25 13.34 -24.47
N VAL A 1061 -0.43 12.75 -23.60
CA VAL A 1061 -0.68 12.67 -22.16
C VAL A 1061 0.50 13.24 -21.40
N ILE A 1062 0.24 14.10 -20.43
CA ILE A 1062 1.22 14.67 -19.52
C ILE A 1062 0.90 14.17 -18.10
N VAL A 1063 1.86 13.52 -17.44
CA VAL A 1063 1.75 12.99 -16.08
C VAL A 1063 2.60 13.86 -15.16
N SER A 1064 1.98 14.51 -14.18
CA SER A 1064 2.66 15.27 -13.11
C SER A 1064 2.82 14.38 -11.89
N MET A 1065 4.05 14.14 -11.43
CA MET A 1065 4.34 13.28 -10.27
C MET A 1065 4.21 14.00 -8.93
N THR A 1066 4.22 15.34 -8.92
CA THR A 1066 3.87 16.24 -7.80
C THR A 1066 4.79 16.25 -6.59
N ALA A 1067 5.21 15.08 -6.10
CA ALA A 1067 6.00 14.97 -4.88
C ALA A 1067 7.49 15.16 -5.19
N SER A 1068 8.21 15.77 -4.26
CA SER A 1068 9.66 15.93 -4.37
C SER A 1068 10.39 14.60 -4.16
N VAL A 1069 9.95 13.83 -3.16
CA VAL A 1069 10.47 12.50 -2.82
C VAL A 1069 9.26 11.59 -2.62
N ALA A 1070 9.25 10.43 -3.27
CA ALA A 1070 8.09 9.54 -3.21
C ALA A 1070 7.80 9.02 -1.78
N ALA A 1071 8.83 8.86 -0.96
CA ALA A 1071 8.71 8.46 0.45
C ALA A 1071 7.95 9.48 1.31
N ASP A 1072 8.01 10.76 0.94
CA ASP A 1072 7.36 11.85 1.68
C ASP A 1072 5.92 12.15 1.20
N SER A 1073 5.46 11.43 0.17
CA SER A 1073 4.10 11.51 -0.38
C SER A 1073 3.04 11.38 0.72
N ALA A 1074 2.01 12.22 0.70
CA ALA A 1074 0.94 12.20 1.71
C ALA A 1074 0.20 10.85 1.78
N ARG A 1075 0.19 10.09 0.68
CA ARG A 1075 -0.45 8.77 0.59
C ARG A 1075 0.55 7.62 0.51
N GLY A 1076 1.83 7.90 0.78
CA GLY A 1076 2.93 6.95 0.73
C GLY A 1076 3.42 6.60 -0.69
N VAL A 1077 4.52 5.84 -0.72
CA VAL A 1077 5.21 5.41 -1.96
C VAL A 1077 4.31 4.55 -2.83
N ASN A 1078 3.62 3.58 -2.23
CA ASN A 1078 2.82 2.59 -2.96
C ASN A 1078 1.56 3.17 -3.62
N PHE A 1079 1.14 4.36 -3.20
CA PHE A 1079 0.14 5.13 -3.91
C PHE A 1079 0.74 5.89 -5.10
N LEU A 1080 1.83 6.63 -4.86
CA LEU A 1080 2.39 7.54 -5.86
C LEU A 1080 3.10 6.80 -7.00
N LEU A 1081 3.97 5.85 -6.66
CA LEU A 1081 4.72 5.04 -7.60
C LEU A 1081 3.98 3.74 -7.97
N ASN A 1082 2.65 3.73 -7.88
CA ASN A 1082 1.86 2.54 -8.15
C ASN A 1082 2.00 2.09 -9.62
N LYS A 1083 2.46 0.84 -9.85
CA LYS A 1083 2.61 0.24 -11.20
C LYS A 1083 1.33 0.32 -12.02
N ASN A 1084 0.18 0.01 -11.43
CA ASN A 1084 -1.11 -0.01 -12.12
C ASN A 1084 -1.58 1.40 -12.49
N ARG A 1085 -1.36 2.40 -11.62
CA ARG A 1085 -1.64 3.82 -11.93
C ARG A 1085 -0.74 4.33 -13.04
N LEU A 1086 0.56 3.98 -13.00
CA LEU A 1086 1.51 4.34 -14.05
C LEU A 1086 1.10 3.73 -15.40
N ASN A 1087 0.75 2.43 -15.40
CA ASN A 1087 0.22 1.74 -16.58
C ASN A 1087 -0.96 2.50 -17.15
N VAL A 1088 -1.96 2.80 -16.32
CA VAL A 1088 -3.17 3.49 -16.75
C VAL A 1088 -2.84 4.89 -17.27
N ALA A 1089 -2.00 5.66 -16.60
CA ALA A 1089 -1.63 7.01 -16.99
C ALA A 1089 -0.90 7.05 -18.36
N ILE A 1090 0.18 6.29 -18.52
CA ILE A 1090 0.99 6.29 -19.75
C ILE A 1090 0.21 5.69 -20.92
N SER A 1091 -0.53 4.59 -20.71
CA SER A 1091 -1.28 3.91 -21.77
C SER A 1091 -2.52 4.65 -22.28
N ARG A 1092 -2.80 5.86 -21.75
CA ARG A 1092 -3.76 6.79 -22.37
C ARG A 1092 -3.20 7.48 -23.60
N ALA A 1093 -1.88 7.56 -23.74
CA ALA A 1093 -1.23 8.23 -24.85
C ALA A 1093 -1.32 7.38 -26.12
N LYS A 1094 -1.72 8.00 -27.24
CA LYS A 1094 -1.64 7.38 -28.56
C LYS A 1094 -0.25 7.52 -29.16
N ALA A 1095 0.32 8.73 -29.10
CA ALA A 1095 1.61 9.04 -29.72
C ALA A 1095 2.69 9.40 -28.68
N LEU A 1096 2.38 10.33 -27.76
CA LEU A 1096 3.37 10.92 -26.86
C LEU A 1096 2.90 10.93 -25.41
N ALA A 1097 3.70 10.39 -24.50
CA ALA A 1097 3.53 10.50 -23.05
C ALA A 1097 4.69 11.33 -22.46
N ILE A 1098 4.38 12.36 -21.67
CA ILE A 1098 5.36 13.21 -20.98
C ILE A 1098 5.18 13.02 -19.49
N VAL A 1099 6.18 12.53 -18.80
CA VAL A 1099 6.20 12.37 -17.34
C VAL A 1099 7.06 13.48 -16.77
N VAL A 1100 6.48 14.32 -15.92
CA VAL A 1100 7.13 15.43 -15.23
C VAL A 1100 7.28 15.06 -13.76
N ALA A 1101 8.51 15.16 -13.25
CA ALA A 1101 8.84 14.72 -11.90
C ALA A 1101 9.98 15.54 -11.28
N SER A 1102 10.08 15.50 -9.95
CA SER A 1102 11.28 15.95 -9.25
C SER A 1102 12.51 15.15 -9.68
N ASN A 1103 13.66 15.79 -9.81
CA ASN A 1103 14.95 15.10 -9.92
C ASN A 1103 15.25 14.21 -8.69
N THR A 1104 14.68 14.53 -7.53
CA THR A 1104 14.82 13.79 -6.27
C THR A 1104 13.72 12.75 -6.02
N LEU A 1105 12.79 12.52 -6.98
CA LEU A 1105 11.58 11.71 -6.75
C LEU A 1105 11.91 10.29 -6.23
N LEU A 1106 13.00 9.72 -6.73
CA LEU A 1106 13.41 8.33 -6.47
C LEU A 1106 14.51 8.20 -5.39
N GLU A 1107 14.80 9.26 -4.61
CA GLU A 1107 15.85 9.23 -3.59
C GLU A 1107 15.52 8.35 -2.37
N GLY A 1108 14.26 7.94 -2.19
CA GLY A 1108 13.85 7.12 -1.05
C GLY A 1108 14.43 5.70 -1.04
N ASN A 1109 14.53 5.13 0.16
CA ASN A 1109 15.06 3.78 0.39
C ASN A 1109 13.90 2.82 0.73
N PRO A 1110 13.60 1.86 -0.15
CA PRO A 1110 12.53 0.89 0.08
C PRO A 1110 12.90 -0.09 1.19
N ALA A 1111 12.07 -0.14 2.25
CA ALA A 1111 12.25 -1.10 3.34
C ALA A 1111 11.76 -2.52 2.97
N LYS A 1112 10.88 -2.63 1.97
CA LYS A 1112 10.30 -3.89 1.48
C LYS A 1112 10.68 -4.15 0.04
N LEU A 1113 10.76 -5.43 -0.35
CA LEU A 1113 11.04 -5.83 -1.74
C LEU A 1113 10.02 -5.28 -2.73
N GLN A 1114 8.73 -5.29 -2.36
CA GLN A 1114 7.66 -4.76 -3.21
C GLN A 1114 7.90 -3.29 -3.58
N ASP A 1115 8.30 -2.48 -2.60
CA ASP A 1115 8.64 -1.07 -2.82
C ASP A 1115 9.86 -0.97 -3.76
N MET A 1116 10.87 -1.83 -3.58
CA MET A 1116 12.07 -1.85 -4.44
C MET A 1116 11.75 -2.17 -5.90
N ARG A 1117 10.82 -3.10 -6.18
CA ARG A 1117 10.32 -3.38 -7.54
C ARG A 1117 9.67 -2.15 -8.16
N VAL A 1118 8.94 -1.39 -7.34
CA VAL A 1118 8.31 -0.14 -7.75
C VAL A 1118 9.35 0.95 -8.08
N TYR A 1119 10.37 1.15 -7.23
CA TYR A 1119 11.48 2.05 -7.54
C TYR A 1119 12.25 1.61 -8.80
N ASN A 1120 12.45 0.30 -8.99
CA ASN A 1120 13.07 -0.25 -10.18
C ASN A 1120 12.27 0.08 -11.46
N LEU A 1121 10.95 -0.07 -11.44
CA LEU A 1121 10.07 0.28 -12.55
C LEU A 1121 10.19 1.77 -12.94
N PHE A 1122 10.24 2.68 -11.97
CA PHE A 1122 10.38 4.11 -12.26
C PHE A 1122 11.81 4.49 -12.68
N ASN A 1123 12.83 3.79 -12.21
CA ASN A 1123 14.19 3.93 -12.76
C ASN A 1123 14.26 3.43 -14.22
N ARG A 1124 13.53 2.36 -14.57
CA ARG A 1124 13.37 1.92 -15.97
C ARG A 1124 12.69 3.00 -16.80
N LEU A 1125 11.65 3.65 -16.27
CA LEU A 1125 10.91 4.71 -16.95
C LEU A 1125 11.79 5.95 -17.20
N LYS A 1126 12.50 6.42 -16.17
CA LYS A 1126 13.41 7.58 -16.24
C LYS A 1126 14.51 7.37 -17.29
N ASN A 1127 15.04 6.15 -17.38
CA ASN A 1127 16.09 5.77 -18.32
C ASN A 1127 15.55 5.16 -19.62
N TYR A 1128 14.23 5.21 -19.86
CA TYR A 1128 13.66 4.65 -21.08
C TYR A 1128 14.11 5.51 -22.27
N PRO A 1129 14.77 4.92 -23.28
CA PRO A 1129 15.31 5.71 -24.39
C PRO A 1129 14.17 6.44 -25.09
N ALA A 1130 14.35 7.73 -25.32
CA ALA A 1130 13.61 8.37 -26.40
C ALA A 1130 13.97 7.59 -27.66
N LEU A 1131 12.96 7.09 -28.39
CA LEU A 1131 13.19 6.59 -29.74
C LEU A 1131 13.59 7.81 -30.60
N ASP A 1132 14.85 8.20 -30.49
CA ASP A 1132 15.50 9.06 -31.45
C ASP A 1132 15.82 8.18 -32.67
N GLN A 1133 15.54 8.76 -33.84
CA GLN A 1133 15.55 8.14 -35.16
C GLN A 1133 16.83 7.37 -35.49
#